data_AF-J2JLI8-F1
#
_entry.id   AF-J2JLI8-F1
#
_cell.length_a   1.000
_cell.length_b   1.000
_cell.length_c   1.000
_cell.angle_alpha   90.00
_cell.angle_beta   90.00
_cell.angle_gamma   90.00
#
_symmetry.space_group_name_H-M   'P 1'
#
loop_
_entity.id
_entity.type
_entity.pdbx_description
1 polymer ?
#
loop_
_entity_poly.entity_id
_entity_poly.type
_entity_poly.pdbx_seq_one_letter_code
_entity_poly.pdbx_strand_id
1 'polypeptide(L)'
;MKYLSILFLGLYATFASAQNITIVRDANAPRAKYGAEKLSETATAKGFKVVFADKAPKKSKDKVIVIGEKGTDFWNQNAKTAKIDDSQLTKKEGFQIRTQKNFIYIEGTDATGALYGAMEFVDRIKSAGEIPSEVNIENSPEMVLRGACIGMQKPVYLPGRDVYEYPYTPETFPWFYDKKLWTKYLDMMVDNRMNSLYLWNGHPFASLVKLKDYPFAVEVSDEDFKKNEEIYKYLTVEANKRGIWVIQMFYNIIVSKPFAEHYNIKTQDRSRPITPLLSDYTRKSIAAFIEKYPNVGLLVCLGEAINTVDDDVEWFTKTIIPGVQDGLKALGRTDEPPIILRSHDTDGPLVMEKSLPLYKNLYTESKYTGESLTTYTPGGPWGETHKQLSALKSIHIENVHILANLEPFRYGSPDFIQKTIKAMHSVHGANALHLYPQASYWDWPYSADKTKTGERLLEMDRDWIWYKAWARYAWDSKRDRNEEIKYWDKDLGTKYGTDLEGANNILKAYEETGEIAPKTLRRFGITEGNRQTLLLGMFESQLVNPSKWRVYPGFHESCGPAGELLLEYAKKEWNKEPHSGELPTQIIAEITEHGRLAVEAIDKAEASVTKDKEEFLRLKNDVHCYKAFADFFSEKVKAALLVLRYSYSNDITDLDKALPHLEKSIEYYELLVNLTKDHYLYANSMQTAQRRIPIGGDDGNNKTWTELLPHYERELANFKRNLDLLKSSKDGKIVTKEGKPWKTVEVTLLSESKGTYEVKNGTKVYGTPISELTKIAPELQNLKGIAFEETSQNEKGTHLKFKNTKAVKLVVGYFNSDQKRFLFPPSLETDASGNAHGQAEVILASAMNLKELPRINIHTYTFQPGENKLDLGKGRVLILGFIDADQTITTRDVGYIDAGEKGAVDWLFY
;
A
#
# COMPACT_ATOMS: atom_id res chain seq x y z
N MET A 1 43.84 37.96 70.28
CA MET A 1 43.31 36.58 70.34
C MET A 1 42.46 36.31 69.10
N LYS A 2 43.00 35.42 68.25
CA LYS A 2 42.33 34.39 67.43
C LYS A 2 41.24 34.84 66.44
N TYR A 3 41.59 34.97 65.15
CA TYR A 3 41.53 33.96 64.05
C TYR A 3 40.15 34.00 63.35
N LEU A 4 40.00 34.62 62.17
CA LEU A 4 40.51 34.26 60.83
C LEU A 4 39.76 33.07 60.22
N SER A 5 39.00 33.32 59.13
CA SER A 5 38.61 32.44 57.99
C SER A 5 37.37 33.08 57.33
N ILE A 6 37.48 34.01 56.37
CA ILE A 6 37.81 33.81 54.94
C ILE A 6 37.08 32.59 54.37
N LEU A 7 36.04 32.81 53.55
CA LEU A 7 36.10 32.36 52.16
C LEU A 7 35.15 33.18 51.26
N PHE A 8 35.78 33.87 50.32
CA PHE A 8 35.19 34.45 49.11
C PHE A 8 34.36 33.40 48.36
N LEU A 9 33.04 33.56 48.30
CA LEU A 9 32.26 33.07 47.17
C LEU A 9 32.32 34.15 46.09
N GLY A 10 33.44 34.16 45.36
CA GLY A 10 33.49 34.85 44.08
C GLY A 10 32.48 34.19 43.15
N LEU A 11 31.33 34.85 42.94
CA LEU A 11 30.55 34.65 41.74
C LEU A 11 31.46 35.01 40.56
N TYR A 12 32.21 34.03 40.05
CA TYR A 12 32.58 34.00 38.66
C TYR A 12 31.29 33.73 37.86
N ALA A 13 30.44 34.76 37.75
CA ALA A 13 29.60 34.91 36.60
C ALA A 13 30.55 35.20 35.43
N THR A 14 31.11 34.14 34.84
CA THR A 14 31.70 34.24 33.52
C THR A 14 30.59 34.69 32.59
N PHE A 15 30.55 35.99 32.29
CA PHE A 15 29.91 36.49 31.09
C PHE A 15 30.67 35.87 29.90
N ALA A 16 30.38 34.61 29.59
CA ALA A 16 30.75 34.03 28.32
C ALA A 16 30.01 34.85 27.26
N SER A 17 30.71 35.76 26.60
CA SER A 17 30.17 36.46 25.45
C SER A 17 29.71 35.40 24.45
N ALA A 18 28.42 35.40 24.12
CA ALA A 18 27.87 34.47 23.13
C ALA A 18 28.75 34.52 21.86
N GLN A 19 29.28 33.37 21.46
CA GLN A 19 30.16 33.29 20.30
C GLN A 19 29.36 33.70 19.05
N ASN A 20 29.89 34.66 18.29
CA ASN A 20 29.25 35.10 17.06
C ASN A 20 29.52 34.10 15.94
N ILE A 21 28.55 33.90 15.07
CA ILE A 21 28.68 33.11 13.83
C ILE A 21 28.14 33.95 12.68
N THR A 22 28.88 33.97 11.57
CA THR A 22 28.39 34.55 10.32
C THR A 22 27.96 33.44 9.37
N ILE A 23 26.73 33.46 8.89
CA ILE A 23 26.25 32.57 7.82
C ILE A 23 26.19 33.37 6.52
N VAL A 24 27.00 32.96 5.55
CA VAL A 24 27.09 33.54 4.21
C VAL A 24 26.25 32.71 3.26
N ARG A 25 25.19 33.31 2.69
CA ARG A 25 24.21 32.63 1.82
C ARG A 25 23.75 33.53 0.69
N ASP A 26 23.26 32.94 -0.40
CA ASP A 26 22.54 33.69 -1.44
C ASP A 26 21.07 33.86 -1.01
N ALA A 27 20.65 35.11 -0.77
CA ALA A 27 19.28 35.43 -0.40
C ALA A 27 18.25 35.14 -1.52
N ASN A 28 18.71 35.04 -2.78
CA ASN A 28 17.88 34.77 -3.95
C ASN A 28 17.78 33.28 -4.30
N ALA A 29 18.56 32.41 -3.64
CA ALA A 29 18.52 30.95 -3.83
C ALA A 29 17.64 30.31 -2.74
N PRO A 30 16.35 29.97 -3.01
CA PRO A 30 15.38 29.64 -1.96
C PRO A 30 15.78 28.45 -1.07
N ARG A 31 16.46 27.45 -1.64
CA ARG A 31 16.90 26.24 -0.94
C ARG A 31 18.10 26.49 -0.02
N ALA A 32 19.13 27.17 -0.53
CA ALA A 32 20.27 27.58 0.29
C ALA A 32 19.84 28.55 1.40
N LYS A 33 18.92 29.48 1.08
CA LYS A 33 18.26 30.36 2.04
C LYS A 33 17.57 29.58 3.16
N TYR A 34 16.74 28.61 2.82
CA TYR A 34 16.03 27.79 3.79
C TYR A 34 16.99 26.99 4.69
N GLY A 35 17.99 26.32 4.13
CA GLY A 35 19.00 25.59 4.90
C GLY A 35 19.77 26.49 5.88
N ALA A 36 20.12 27.71 5.44
CA ALA A 36 20.76 28.71 6.29
C ALA A 36 19.85 29.21 7.44
N GLU A 37 18.54 29.32 7.21
CA GLU A 37 17.55 29.66 8.24
C GLU A 37 17.44 28.56 9.29
N LYS A 38 17.35 27.28 8.88
CA LYS A 38 17.37 26.14 9.82
C LYS A 38 18.66 26.05 10.63
N LEU A 39 19.80 26.36 10.01
CA LEU A 39 21.08 26.44 10.71
C LEU A 39 21.08 27.58 11.74
N SER A 40 20.55 28.75 11.37
CA SER A 40 20.42 29.89 12.27
C SER A 40 19.51 29.60 13.46
N GLU A 41 18.34 28.99 13.23
CA GLU A 41 17.40 28.56 14.27
C GLU A 41 18.09 27.59 15.25
N THR A 42 18.76 26.57 14.71
CA THR A 42 19.46 25.56 15.52
C THR A 42 20.61 26.16 16.32
N ALA A 43 21.45 27.01 15.72
CA ALA A 43 22.57 27.65 16.41
C ALA A 43 22.08 28.65 17.47
N THR A 44 21.05 29.44 17.18
CA THR A 44 20.47 30.38 18.15
C THR A 44 19.89 29.65 19.35
N ALA A 45 19.21 28.51 19.13
CA ALA A 45 18.71 27.66 20.21
C ALA A 45 19.82 27.05 21.09
N LYS A 46 21.07 27.01 20.61
CA LYS A 46 22.27 26.61 21.37
C LYS A 46 23.04 27.80 21.97
N GLY A 47 22.50 29.02 21.90
CA GLY A 47 23.08 30.21 22.53
C GLY A 47 24.08 30.98 21.66
N PHE A 48 24.22 30.64 20.38
CA PHE A 48 25.08 31.38 19.45
C PHE A 48 24.37 32.62 18.91
N LYS A 49 25.12 33.70 18.66
CA LYS A 49 24.60 34.89 17.96
C LYS A 49 24.88 34.76 16.47
N VAL A 50 23.83 34.70 15.66
CA VAL A 50 23.95 34.48 14.22
C VAL A 50 23.74 35.79 13.45
N VAL A 51 24.59 36.04 12.45
CA VAL A 51 24.46 37.15 11.50
C VAL A 51 24.48 36.60 10.08
N PHE A 52 23.52 37.01 9.24
CA PHE A 52 23.54 36.70 7.82
C PHE A 52 24.37 37.72 7.02
N ALA A 53 25.07 37.24 6.00
CA ALA A 53 25.79 38.07 5.06
C ALA A 53 25.70 37.50 3.63
N ASP A 54 25.85 38.35 2.61
CA ASP A 54 25.92 37.91 1.21
C ASP A 54 27.37 37.75 0.73
N LYS A 55 28.33 38.21 1.55
CA LYS A 55 29.76 38.17 1.23
C LYS A 55 30.60 37.69 2.42
N ALA A 56 31.45 36.71 2.17
CA ALA A 56 32.39 36.20 3.15
C ALA A 56 33.47 37.25 3.47
N PRO A 57 33.77 37.50 4.76
CA PRO A 57 34.88 38.38 5.15
C PRO A 57 36.22 37.75 4.76
N LYS A 58 37.23 38.56 4.44
CA LYS A 58 38.58 38.06 4.08
C LYS A 58 39.29 37.35 5.25
N LYS A 59 39.00 37.77 6.48
CA LYS A 59 39.51 37.20 7.73
C LYS A 59 38.42 37.35 8.79
N SER A 60 38.27 36.34 9.65
CA SER A 60 37.36 36.39 10.78
C SER A 60 37.99 35.68 11.99
N LYS A 61 37.80 36.25 13.19
CA LYS A 61 38.10 35.57 14.46
C LYS A 61 36.98 34.63 14.87
N ASP A 62 35.76 34.94 14.42
CA ASP A 62 34.54 34.18 14.63
C ASP A 62 34.33 33.15 13.51
N LYS A 63 33.50 32.12 13.76
CA LYS A 63 33.19 31.10 12.77
C LYS A 63 32.35 31.69 11.63
N VAL A 64 32.71 31.35 10.39
CA VAL A 64 32.00 31.75 9.16
C VAL A 64 31.57 30.51 8.43
N ILE A 65 30.28 30.39 8.14
CA ILE A 65 29.70 29.25 7.41
C ILE A 65 29.25 29.77 6.06
N VAL A 66 29.81 29.25 4.96
CA VAL A 66 29.45 29.64 3.59
C VAL A 66 28.65 28.51 2.96
N ILE A 67 27.42 28.79 2.51
CA ILE A 67 26.52 27.81 1.90
C ILE A 67 26.24 28.23 0.46
N GLY A 68 26.55 27.38 -0.51
CA GLY A 68 26.27 27.69 -1.91
C GLY A 68 26.28 26.50 -2.85
N GLU A 69 25.76 26.74 -4.05
CA GLU A 69 25.73 25.80 -5.15
C GLU A 69 26.99 25.96 -6.02
N LYS A 70 27.62 24.83 -6.33
CA LYS A 70 28.82 24.75 -7.15
C LYS A 70 28.65 25.49 -8.48
N GLY A 71 29.68 26.24 -8.86
CA GLY A 71 29.73 26.95 -10.15
C GLY A 71 28.90 28.24 -10.23
N THR A 72 28.04 28.54 -9.25
CA THR A 72 27.29 29.81 -9.23
C THR A 72 28.22 31.02 -8.96
N ASP A 73 27.84 32.20 -9.45
CA ASP A 73 28.59 33.44 -9.19
C ASP A 73 28.75 33.72 -7.69
N PHE A 74 27.68 33.46 -6.92
CA PHE A 74 27.70 33.57 -5.47
C PHE A 74 28.77 32.66 -4.85
N TRP A 75 28.84 31.39 -5.27
CA TRP A 75 29.83 30.45 -4.76
C TRP A 75 31.24 30.85 -5.14
N ASN A 76 31.49 31.14 -6.42
CA ASN A 76 32.80 31.53 -6.95
C ASN A 76 33.36 32.76 -6.23
N GLN A 77 32.50 33.73 -5.89
CA GLN A 77 32.89 34.92 -5.12
C GLN A 77 33.30 34.58 -3.69
N ASN A 78 32.54 33.72 -3.01
CA ASN A 78 32.65 33.49 -1.56
C ASN A 78 33.60 32.35 -1.19
N ALA A 79 33.86 31.41 -2.10
CA ALA A 79 34.77 30.29 -1.93
C ALA A 79 36.14 30.50 -2.59
N LYS A 80 36.44 31.69 -3.14
CA LYS A 80 37.68 31.98 -3.89
C LYS A 80 38.99 31.62 -3.16
N THR A 81 39.01 31.72 -1.83
CA THR A 81 40.19 31.39 -1.00
C THR A 81 40.15 29.99 -0.43
N ALA A 82 39.08 29.24 -0.66
CA ALA A 82 38.89 27.89 -0.18
C ALA A 82 39.71 26.91 -1.04
N LYS A 83 40.39 25.97 -0.39
CA LYS A 83 41.00 24.81 -1.04
C LYS A 83 40.02 23.63 -1.04
N ILE A 84 39.12 23.58 -2.01
CA ILE A 84 38.09 22.55 -2.12
C ILE A 84 38.40 21.69 -3.36
N ASP A 85 38.30 20.38 -3.21
CA ASP A 85 38.46 19.45 -4.33
C ASP A 85 37.08 19.19 -4.94
N ASP A 86 36.88 19.75 -6.13
CA ASP A 86 35.60 19.68 -6.84
C ASP A 86 35.46 18.38 -7.66
N SER A 87 36.51 17.57 -7.77
CA SER A 87 36.53 16.39 -8.64
C SER A 87 35.64 15.24 -8.15
N GLN A 88 35.35 15.21 -6.85
CA GLN A 88 34.60 14.13 -6.20
C GLN A 88 33.08 14.42 -6.19
N LEU A 89 32.70 15.70 -6.10
CA LEU A 89 31.31 16.14 -6.04
C LEU A 89 30.65 16.16 -7.44
N THR A 90 30.14 14.99 -7.86
CA THR A 90 29.63 14.75 -9.24
C THR A 90 28.17 14.32 -9.31
N LYS A 91 27.57 13.87 -8.20
CA LYS A 91 26.20 13.37 -8.17
C LYS A 91 25.20 14.47 -7.82
N LYS A 92 24.03 14.46 -8.48
CA LYS A 92 22.88 15.32 -8.16
C LYS A 92 22.52 15.19 -6.68
N GLU A 93 22.13 16.30 -6.06
CA GLU A 93 21.86 16.43 -4.61
C GLU A 93 23.04 16.08 -3.67
N GLY A 94 24.24 15.86 -4.22
CA GLY A 94 25.45 15.66 -3.43
C GLY A 94 25.91 16.95 -2.74
N PHE A 95 26.65 16.81 -1.65
CA PHE A 95 27.30 17.93 -0.98
C PHE A 95 28.67 17.56 -0.42
N GLN A 96 29.49 18.59 -0.18
CA GLN A 96 30.68 18.48 0.63
C GLN A 96 30.75 19.59 1.67
N ILE A 97 31.24 19.24 2.86
CA ILE A 97 31.55 20.20 3.94
C ILE A 97 33.06 20.17 4.16
N ARG A 98 33.70 21.34 4.18
CA ARG A 98 35.14 21.49 4.40
C ARG A 98 35.43 22.58 5.41
N THR A 99 36.24 22.27 6.41
CA THR A 99 36.68 23.27 7.40
C THR A 99 38.08 23.76 7.08
N GLN A 100 38.25 25.08 7.04
CA GLN A 100 39.53 25.74 6.84
C GLN A 100 39.67 26.90 7.82
N LYS A 101 40.43 26.67 8.90
CA LYS A 101 40.56 27.61 10.02
C LYS A 101 39.17 27.93 10.63
N ASN A 102 38.74 29.18 10.52
CA ASN A 102 37.44 29.64 11.03
C ASN A 102 36.31 29.57 9.99
N PHE A 103 36.60 29.10 8.77
CA PHE A 103 35.61 28.98 7.70
C PHE A 103 35.15 27.54 7.56
N ILE A 104 33.85 27.37 7.40
CA ILE A 104 33.20 26.11 7.07
C ILE A 104 32.48 26.34 5.75
N TYR A 105 32.90 25.62 4.71
CA TYR A 105 32.32 25.71 3.39
C TYR A 105 31.39 24.52 3.18
N ILE A 106 30.14 24.80 2.83
CA ILE A 106 29.10 23.83 2.50
C ILE A 106 28.76 24.04 1.03
N GLU A 107 29.27 23.15 0.19
CA GLU A 107 29.05 23.17 -1.26
C GLU A 107 28.06 22.07 -1.64
N GLY A 108 27.05 22.41 -2.43
CA GLY A 108 26.19 21.43 -3.10
C GLY A 108 26.53 21.30 -4.58
N THR A 109 26.37 20.10 -5.15
CA THR A 109 26.40 19.91 -6.61
C THR A 109 25.33 20.73 -7.31
N ASP A 110 24.18 20.89 -6.64
CA ASP A 110 23.03 21.70 -7.04
C ASP A 110 22.41 22.40 -5.81
N ALA A 111 21.38 23.21 -6.02
CA ALA A 111 20.67 23.91 -4.95
C ALA A 111 20.11 22.99 -3.84
N THR A 112 19.75 21.74 -4.18
CA THR A 112 19.26 20.77 -3.19
C THR A 112 20.41 20.13 -2.42
N GLY A 113 21.54 19.86 -3.06
CA GLY A 113 22.77 19.45 -2.39
C GLY A 113 23.22 20.49 -1.36
N ALA A 114 23.17 21.78 -1.70
CA ALA A 114 23.53 22.86 -0.77
C ALA A 114 22.60 22.88 0.45
N LEU A 115 21.30 22.63 0.24
CA LEU A 115 20.32 22.44 1.31
C LEU A 115 20.66 21.22 2.18
N TYR A 116 20.90 20.04 1.61
CA TYR A 116 21.22 18.84 2.39
C TYR A 116 22.54 18.95 3.14
N GLY A 117 23.54 19.62 2.58
CA GLY A 117 24.78 19.94 3.30
C GLY A 117 24.54 20.84 4.50
N ALA A 118 23.64 21.83 4.38
CA ALA A 118 23.23 22.65 5.52
C ALA A 118 22.46 21.83 6.57
N MET A 119 21.56 20.93 6.14
CA MET A 119 20.80 20.05 7.04
C MET A 119 21.70 19.03 7.76
N GLU A 120 22.68 18.44 7.08
CA GLU A 120 23.71 17.59 7.70
C GLU A 120 24.49 18.36 8.78
N PHE A 121 24.82 19.63 8.52
CA PHE A 121 25.47 20.46 9.52
C PHE A 121 24.56 20.78 10.71
N VAL A 122 23.25 21.01 10.46
CA VAL A 122 22.22 21.13 11.50
C VAL A 122 22.19 19.88 12.38
N ASP A 123 22.17 18.69 11.80
CA ASP A 123 22.13 17.42 12.54
C ASP A 123 23.35 17.23 13.44
N ARG A 124 24.53 17.68 12.97
CA ARG A 124 25.77 17.67 13.75
C ARG A 124 25.71 18.64 14.92
N ILE A 125 25.21 19.86 14.74
CA ILE A 125 25.02 20.82 15.85
C ILE A 125 24.02 20.28 16.86
N LYS A 126 22.89 19.72 16.40
CA LYS A 126 21.89 19.10 17.28
C LYS A 126 22.52 17.99 18.12
N SER A 127 23.34 17.14 17.49
CA SER A 127 24.00 15.99 18.12
C SER A 127 25.14 16.37 19.08
N ALA A 128 25.98 17.33 18.72
CA ALA A 128 27.15 17.74 19.51
C ALA A 128 26.80 18.79 20.58
N GLY A 129 25.75 19.58 20.37
CA GLY A 129 25.38 20.71 21.22
C GLY A 129 26.19 21.99 20.97
N GLU A 130 27.20 21.95 20.10
CA GLU A 130 28.08 23.05 19.74
C GLU A 130 28.32 23.12 18.22
N ILE A 131 28.94 24.21 17.74
CA ILE A 131 29.41 24.27 16.36
C ILE A 131 30.66 23.39 16.24
N PRO A 132 30.65 22.35 15.38
CA PRO A 132 31.81 21.50 15.19
C PRO A 132 33.08 22.31 14.86
N SER A 133 34.17 22.03 15.57
CA SER A 133 35.44 22.72 15.38
C SER A 133 36.05 22.41 14.01
N GLU A 134 35.89 21.17 13.54
CA GLU A 134 36.33 20.64 12.26
C GLU A 134 35.33 19.62 11.70
N VAL A 135 34.98 19.77 10.42
CA VAL A 135 34.14 18.84 9.64
C VAL A 135 34.68 18.79 8.21
N ASN A 136 34.98 17.58 7.75
CA ASN A 136 35.39 17.29 6.37
C ASN A 136 34.66 16.04 5.90
N ILE A 137 33.53 16.23 5.18
CA ILE A 137 32.68 15.13 4.72
C ILE A 137 32.20 15.37 3.29
N GLU A 138 31.91 14.29 2.60
CA GLU A 138 31.26 14.30 1.30
C GLU A 138 30.18 13.24 1.30
N ASN A 139 29.01 13.56 0.75
CA ASN A 139 27.90 12.63 0.73
C ASN A 139 26.94 12.92 -0.43
N SER A 140 26.21 11.91 -0.85
CA SER A 140 25.20 11.99 -1.93
C SER A 140 24.21 10.84 -1.78
N PRO A 141 22.95 10.99 -2.23
CA PRO A 141 21.97 9.92 -2.14
C PRO A 141 22.25 8.79 -3.14
N GLU A 142 21.90 7.56 -2.76
CA GLU A 142 21.86 6.40 -3.66
C GLU A 142 20.59 6.42 -4.53
N MET A 143 19.40 6.56 -3.92
CA MET A 143 18.15 6.71 -4.63
C MET A 143 17.88 8.16 -5.02
N VAL A 144 17.55 8.41 -6.29
CA VAL A 144 17.44 9.77 -6.87
C VAL A 144 16.10 10.45 -6.63
N LEU A 145 15.04 9.67 -6.41
CA LEU A 145 13.76 10.15 -5.88
C LEU A 145 13.45 9.39 -4.60
N ARG A 146 13.07 10.12 -3.56
CA ARG A 146 12.81 9.61 -2.21
C ARG A 146 11.59 10.35 -1.70
N GLY A 147 10.44 9.71 -1.65
CA GLY A 147 9.21 10.43 -1.38
C GLY A 147 8.14 9.61 -0.70
N ALA A 148 7.13 10.33 -0.22
CA ALA A 148 5.96 9.75 0.44
C ALA A 148 4.67 10.27 -0.19
N CYS A 149 3.58 9.51 -0.07
CA CYS A 149 2.28 9.90 -0.56
C CYS A 149 1.30 10.31 0.54
N ILE A 150 0.32 11.09 0.14
CA ILE A 150 -0.87 11.40 0.92
C ILE A 150 -2.09 11.11 0.04
N GLY A 151 -3.03 10.33 0.58
CA GLY A 151 -4.32 10.08 -0.05
C GLY A 151 -5.26 11.26 0.11
N MET A 152 -5.66 11.89 -0.99
CA MET A 152 -6.88 12.71 -1.04
C MET A 152 -8.06 11.75 -1.20
N GLN A 153 -8.24 10.89 -0.20
CA GLN A 153 -9.08 9.69 -0.18
C GLN A 153 -9.75 9.53 1.19
N LYS A 154 -10.78 8.68 1.30
CA LYS A 154 -11.50 8.43 2.56
C LYS A 154 -11.69 6.93 2.81
N PRO A 155 -12.01 6.53 4.06
CA PRO A 155 -12.29 5.13 4.41
C PRO A 155 -13.51 4.54 3.69
N VAL A 156 -14.45 5.40 3.29
CA VAL A 156 -15.74 5.06 2.68
C VAL A 156 -16.03 6.00 1.50
N TYR A 157 -16.90 5.55 0.60
CA TYR A 157 -17.31 6.34 -0.56
C TYR A 157 -18.13 7.56 -0.17
N LEU A 158 -18.01 8.62 -0.98
CA LEU A 158 -18.90 9.77 -0.87
C LEU A 158 -20.27 9.46 -1.50
N PRO A 159 -21.37 10.07 -1.00
CA PRO A 159 -22.70 9.86 -1.56
C PRO A 159 -22.78 10.11 -3.08
N GLY A 160 -23.22 9.09 -3.82
CA GLY A 160 -23.39 9.15 -5.27
C GLY A 160 -22.08 9.32 -6.04
N ARG A 161 -20.97 8.82 -5.48
CA ARG A 161 -19.64 8.75 -6.09
C ARG A 161 -19.11 7.32 -5.94
N ASP A 162 -18.25 6.93 -6.87
CA ASP A 162 -17.62 5.61 -6.87
C ASP A 162 -16.22 5.65 -6.23
N VAL A 163 -15.53 4.52 -6.27
CA VAL A 163 -14.18 4.36 -5.71
C VAL A 163 -13.21 5.43 -6.23
N TYR A 164 -12.38 5.95 -5.32
CA TYR A 164 -11.37 6.99 -5.57
C TYR A 164 -11.87 8.42 -5.86
N GLU A 165 -13.17 8.65 -6.02
CA GLU A 165 -13.76 9.95 -6.39
C GLU A 165 -14.00 10.87 -5.19
N TYR A 166 -13.03 11.73 -4.88
CA TYR A 166 -13.14 12.69 -3.78
C TYR A 166 -12.73 14.11 -4.25
N PRO A 167 -13.69 15.02 -4.49
CA PRO A 167 -13.39 16.41 -4.81
C PRO A 167 -12.63 17.09 -3.68
N TYR A 168 -11.77 18.06 -4.03
CA TYR A 168 -10.94 18.75 -3.05
C TYR A 168 -11.79 19.85 -2.41
N THR A 169 -12.36 19.56 -1.25
CA THR A 169 -13.19 20.50 -0.48
C THR A 169 -12.76 20.56 0.99
N PRO A 170 -12.94 21.71 1.67
CA PRO A 170 -12.68 21.82 3.11
C PRO A 170 -13.55 20.87 3.96
N GLU A 171 -14.71 20.49 3.46
CA GLU A 171 -15.61 19.53 4.12
C GLU A 171 -15.00 18.13 4.14
N THR A 172 -14.50 17.64 2.99
CA THR A 172 -13.93 16.30 2.89
C THR A 172 -12.54 16.23 3.52
N PHE A 173 -11.73 17.27 3.31
CA PHE A 173 -10.31 17.32 3.67
C PHE A 173 -9.95 18.64 4.38
N PRO A 174 -10.48 18.91 5.59
CA PRO A 174 -10.18 20.16 6.30
C PRO A 174 -8.67 20.36 6.53
N TRP A 175 -7.94 19.27 6.78
CA TRP A 175 -6.49 19.24 6.96
C TRP A 175 -5.73 19.72 5.72
N PHE A 176 -6.29 19.56 4.51
CA PHE A 176 -5.64 19.96 3.26
C PHE A 176 -5.45 21.47 3.21
N TYR A 177 -6.32 22.24 3.86
CA TYR A 177 -6.26 23.70 3.88
C TYR A 177 -5.50 24.27 5.08
N ASP A 178 -4.93 23.41 5.94
CA ASP A 178 -4.10 23.84 7.06
C ASP A 178 -2.64 24.01 6.63
N LYS A 179 -2.25 25.27 6.38
CA LYS A 179 -0.89 25.66 6.01
C LYS A 179 0.16 25.31 7.07
N LYS A 180 -0.20 25.33 8.36
CA LYS A 180 0.75 24.98 9.44
C LYS A 180 1.02 23.48 9.43
N LEU A 181 -0.02 22.67 9.23
CA LEU A 181 0.13 21.23 9.09
C LEU A 181 1.00 20.88 7.87
N TRP A 182 0.79 21.53 6.73
CA TRP A 182 1.66 21.39 5.56
C TRP A 182 3.11 21.76 5.84
N THR A 183 3.34 22.90 6.51
CA THR A 183 4.70 23.30 6.90
C THR A 183 5.36 22.22 7.76
N LYS A 184 4.64 21.68 8.74
CA LYS A 184 5.15 20.63 9.63
C LYS A 184 5.49 19.35 8.85
N TYR A 185 4.62 18.93 7.93
CA TYR A 185 4.85 17.74 7.12
C TYR A 185 6.06 17.91 6.17
N LEU A 186 6.16 19.05 5.47
CA LEU A 186 7.29 19.32 4.59
C LEU A 186 8.61 19.50 5.37
N ASP A 187 8.56 20.03 6.60
CA ASP A 187 9.70 20.07 7.50
C ASP A 187 10.17 18.66 7.87
N MET A 188 9.24 17.75 8.19
CA MET A 188 9.56 16.32 8.43
C MET A 188 10.22 15.68 7.20
N MET A 189 9.70 15.96 5.99
CA MET A 189 10.28 15.42 4.76
C MET A 189 11.71 15.90 4.52
N VAL A 190 12.02 17.19 4.71
CA VAL A 190 13.37 17.72 4.49
C VAL A 190 14.34 17.31 5.60
N ASP A 191 13.88 17.19 6.85
CA ASP A 191 14.66 16.61 7.96
C ASP A 191 15.07 15.16 7.63
N ASN A 192 14.22 14.45 6.89
CA ASN A 192 14.48 13.11 6.36
C ASN A 192 15.09 13.11 4.94
N ARG A 193 15.47 14.26 4.36
CA ARG A 193 16.04 14.37 3.00
C ARG A 193 15.21 13.71 1.89
N MET A 194 13.90 13.63 2.09
CA MET A 194 12.93 13.27 1.05
C MET A 194 12.74 14.44 0.08
N ASN A 195 12.63 14.14 -1.20
CA ASN A 195 12.61 15.12 -2.29
C ASN A 195 11.38 15.00 -3.22
N SER A 196 10.41 14.15 -2.90
CA SER A 196 9.17 14.03 -3.69
C SER A 196 7.95 13.77 -2.82
N LEU A 197 6.84 14.47 -3.11
CA LEU A 197 5.55 14.35 -2.43
C LEU A 197 4.47 14.01 -3.45
N TYR A 198 3.70 12.95 -3.21
CA TYR A 198 2.67 12.46 -4.12
C TYR A 198 1.27 12.67 -3.52
N LEU A 199 0.38 13.35 -4.24
CA LEU A 199 -1.03 13.48 -3.86
C LEU A 199 -1.88 12.52 -4.68
N TRP A 200 -2.55 11.58 -4.04
CA TRP A 200 -3.32 10.52 -4.72
C TRP A 200 -4.82 10.83 -4.73
N ASN A 201 -5.41 10.87 -5.92
CA ASN A 201 -6.85 11.09 -6.11
C ASN A 201 -7.35 10.43 -7.40
N GLY A 202 -8.63 10.02 -7.45
CA GLY A 202 -9.24 9.48 -8.66
C GLY A 202 -9.20 10.45 -9.84
N HIS A 203 -9.76 11.64 -9.67
CA HIS A 203 -9.91 12.64 -10.74
C HIS A 203 -9.72 14.09 -10.21
N PRO A 204 -8.48 14.52 -9.95
CA PRO A 204 -8.20 15.79 -9.28
C PRO A 204 -8.53 17.01 -10.14
N PHE A 205 -8.52 16.86 -11.47
CA PHE A 205 -8.56 17.98 -12.42
C PHE A 205 -9.82 18.84 -12.26
N ALA A 206 -10.97 18.22 -12.03
CA ALA A 206 -12.24 18.91 -11.89
C ALA A 206 -12.35 19.78 -10.61
N SER A 207 -11.41 19.64 -9.68
CA SER A 207 -11.27 20.51 -8.51
C SER A 207 -10.21 21.62 -8.70
N LEU A 208 -9.42 21.57 -9.77
CA LEU A 208 -8.18 22.34 -9.91
C LEU A 208 -8.09 23.19 -11.19
N VAL A 209 -8.82 22.82 -12.25
CA VAL A 209 -8.86 23.54 -13.53
C VAL A 209 -10.29 23.81 -13.99
N LYS A 210 -10.46 24.87 -14.79
CA LYS A 210 -11.71 25.19 -15.48
C LYS A 210 -11.48 25.08 -16.98
N LEU A 211 -12.35 24.37 -17.68
CA LEU A 211 -12.26 24.19 -19.12
C LEU A 211 -13.32 25.05 -19.83
N LYS A 212 -12.90 25.79 -20.87
CA LYS A 212 -13.82 26.64 -21.64
C LYS A 212 -14.92 25.84 -22.33
N ASP A 213 -14.58 24.65 -22.83
CA ASP A 213 -15.51 23.79 -23.57
C ASP A 213 -16.38 22.93 -22.65
N TYR A 214 -15.96 22.77 -21.38
CA TYR A 214 -16.66 21.99 -20.37
C TYR A 214 -16.79 22.77 -19.05
N PRO A 215 -17.43 23.95 -19.06
CA PRO A 215 -17.50 24.81 -17.87
C PRO A 215 -18.32 24.18 -16.74
N PHE A 216 -19.25 23.29 -17.08
CA PHE A 216 -20.07 22.53 -16.13
C PHE A 216 -19.32 21.38 -15.44
N ALA A 217 -18.10 21.02 -15.89
CA ALA A 217 -17.40 19.86 -15.37
C ALA A 217 -16.70 20.08 -14.01
N VAL A 218 -16.69 21.30 -13.49
CA VAL A 218 -16.08 21.65 -12.20
C VAL A 218 -16.90 21.02 -11.06
N GLU A 219 -16.22 20.38 -10.11
CA GLU A 219 -16.88 19.60 -9.03
C GLU A 219 -16.98 20.31 -7.68
N VAL A 220 -16.46 21.53 -7.60
CA VAL A 220 -16.38 22.31 -6.36
C VAL A 220 -16.97 23.69 -6.57
N SER A 221 -17.38 24.32 -5.47
CA SER A 221 -17.86 25.70 -5.50
C SER A 221 -16.77 26.66 -6.00
N ASP A 222 -17.15 27.85 -6.49
CA ASP A 222 -16.17 28.89 -6.86
C ASP A 222 -15.31 29.34 -5.66
N GLU A 223 -15.85 29.26 -4.45
CA GLU A 223 -15.11 29.56 -3.22
C GLU A 223 -14.05 28.49 -2.95
N ASP A 224 -14.41 27.22 -3.00
CA ASP A 224 -13.48 26.13 -2.76
C ASP A 224 -12.46 26.00 -3.88
N PHE A 225 -12.83 26.29 -5.12
CA PHE A 225 -11.88 26.36 -6.23
C PHE A 225 -10.77 27.39 -5.97
N LYS A 226 -11.10 28.58 -5.44
CA LYS A 226 -10.10 29.60 -5.06
C LYS A 226 -9.22 29.14 -3.90
N LYS A 227 -9.79 28.46 -2.91
CA LYS A 227 -9.01 27.85 -1.81
C LYS A 227 -8.05 26.80 -2.34
N ASN A 228 -8.48 25.99 -3.31
CA ASN A 228 -7.65 24.99 -3.98
C ASN A 228 -6.47 25.64 -4.72
N GLU A 229 -6.71 26.74 -5.44
CA GLU A 229 -5.64 27.52 -6.08
C GLU A 229 -4.64 28.08 -5.06
N GLU A 230 -5.15 28.65 -3.96
CA GLU A 230 -4.32 29.23 -2.91
C GLU A 230 -3.42 28.18 -2.26
N ILE A 231 -3.99 27.04 -1.90
CA ILE A 231 -3.26 25.98 -1.20
C ILE A 231 -2.29 25.24 -2.13
N TYR A 232 -2.63 25.01 -3.41
CA TYR A 232 -1.66 24.45 -4.38
C TYR A 232 -0.47 25.38 -4.59
N LYS A 233 -0.72 26.69 -4.70
CA LYS A 233 0.35 27.69 -4.78
C LYS A 233 1.21 27.69 -3.53
N TYR A 234 0.58 27.65 -2.35
CA TYR A 234 1.30 27.56 -1.08
C TYR A 234 2.17 26.30 -1.00
N LEU A 235 1.57 25.13 -1.28
CA LEU A 235 2.23 23.83 -1.23
C LEU A 235 3.45 23.78 -2.17
N THR A 236 3.29 24.21 -3.43
CA THR A 236 4.38 24.19 -4.41
C THR A 236 5.53 25.15 -4.06
N VAL A 237 5.24 26.33 -3.50
CA VAL A 237 6.25 27.28 -3.04
C VAL A 237 7.00 26.74 -1.81
N GLU A 238 6.27 26.21 -0.83
CA GLU A 238 6.83 25.66 0.40
C GLU A 238 7.63 24.37 0.15
N ALA A 239 7.19 23.53 -0.78
CA ALA A 239 7.91 22.33 -1.20
C ALA A 239 9.19 22.70 -1.96
N ASN A 240 9.14 23.65 -2.90
CA ASN A 240 10.30 24.01 -3.71
C ASN A 240 11.48 24.56 -2.88
N LYS A 241 11.21 25.41 -1.88
CA LYS A 241 12.29 25.93 -1.01
C LYS A 241 12.91 24.83 -0.12
N ARG A 242 12.25 23.67 0.00
CA ARG A 242 12.75 22.46 0.68
C ARG A 242 13.31 21.41 -0.28
N GLY A 243 13.37 21.70 -1.58
CA GLY A 243 13.86 20.74 -2.57
C GLY A 243 12.90 19.57 -2.83
N ILE A 244 11.61 19.73 -2.52
CA ILE A 244 10.59 18.70 -2.68
C ILE A 244 9.80 18.94 -3.97
N TRP A 245 9.74 17.93 -4.83
CA TRP A 245 8.91 17.92 -6.03
C TRP A 245 7.51 17.39 -5.72
N VAL A 246 6.49 18.22 -5.96
CA VAL A 246 5.08 17.83 -5.77
C VAL A 246 4.59 17.14 -7.03
N ILE A 247 3.89 16.01 -6.88
CA ILE A 247 3.43 15.16 -7.97
C ILE A 247 1.96 14.84 -7.73
N GLN A 248 1.11 15.10 -8.73
CA GLN A 248 -0.29 14.72 -8.71
C GLN A 248 -0.45 13.33 -9.34
N MET A 249 -0.97 12.39 -8.56
CA MET A 249 -1.38 11.09 -9.06
C MET A 249 -2.85 11.10 -9.49
N PHE A 250 -3.18 10.42 -10.59
CA PHE A 250 -4.56 10.22 -11.02
C PHE A 250 -4.82 8.85 -11.62
N TYR A 251 -6.07 8.38 -11.48
CA TYR A 251 -6.58 7.12 -12.03
C TYR A 251 -7.29 7.34 -13.36
N ASN A 252 -7.53 6.25 -14.11
CA ASN A 252 -8.14 6.32 -15.43
C ASN A 252 -9.07 5.11 -15.70
N ILE A 253 -10.13 5.25 -16.51
CA ILE A 253 -10.70 6.50 -17.03
C ILE A 253 -11.84 6.96 -16.12
N ILE A 254 -11.60 8.07 -15.42
CA ILE A 254 -12.58 8.73 -14.55
C ILE A 254 -12.91 10.11 -15.14
N VAL A 255 -14.18 10.50 -15.09
CA VAL A 255 -14.63 11.87 -15.36
C VAL A 255 -15.40 12.42 -14.17
N SER A 256 -15.53 13.74 -14.09
CA SER A 256 -16.27 14.36 -12.99
C SER A 256 -17.76 14.01 -13.01
N LYS A 257 -18.38 14.01 -11.84
CA LYS A 257 -19.82 13.77 -11.68
C LYS A 257 -20.68 14.75 -12.48
N PRO A 258 -20.48 16.08 -12.44
CA PRO A 258 -21.25 17.01 -13.27
C PRO A 258 -21.06 16.79 -14.78
N PHE A 259 -19.87 16.39 -15.22
CA PHE A 259 -19.64 16.01 -16.62
C PHE A 259 -20.41 14.74 -16.98
N ALA A 260 -20.36 13.74 -16.10
CA ALA A 260 -21.05 12.47 -16.26
C ALA A 260 -22.57 12.65 -16.34
N GLU A 261 -23.15 13.45 -15.43
CA GLU A 261 -24.57 13.80 -15.41
C GLU A 261 -24.99 14.57 -16.66
N HIS A 262 -24.19 15.56 -17.11
CA HIS A 262 -24.48 16.33 -18.32
C HIS A 262 -24.61 15.45 -19.58
N TYR A 263 -23.72 14.46 -19.71
CA TYR A 263 -23.71 13.55 -20.86
C TYR A 263 -24.48 12.25 -20.62
N ASN A 264 -25.12 12.09 -19.46
CA ASN A 264 -25.83 10.87 -19.04
C ASN A 264 -24.96 9.60 -19.17
N ILE A 265 -23.74 9.67 -18.65
CA ILE A 265 -22.78 8.57 -18.57
C ILE A 265 -22.39 8.33 -17.11
N LYS A 266 -21.74 7.20 -16.81
CA LYS A 266 -21.11 6.98 -15.50
C LYS A 266 -19.83 7.81 -15.38
N THR A 267 -19.42 8.15 -14.15
CA THR A 267 -18.13 8.79 -13.87
C THR A 267 -16.98 7.86 -14.25
N GLN A 268 -17.08 6.58 -13.89
CA GLN A 268 -16.16 5.53 -14.28
C GLN A 268 -16.89 4.23 -14.62
N ASP A 269 -16.33 3.45 -15.54
CA ASP A 269 -16.84 2.15 -15.95
C ASP A 269 -15.72 1.41 -16.66
N ARG A 270 -15.16 0.37 -16.02
CA ARG A 270 -14.03 -0.39 -16.56
C ARG A 270 -14.31 -0.96 -17.94
N SER A 271 -15.56 -1.32 -18.23
CA SER A 271 -15.95 -1.92 -19.50
C SER A 271 -16.22 -0.92 -20.62
N ARG A 272 -16.24 0.39 -20.30
CA ARG A 272 -16.54 1.43 -21.28
C ARG A 272 -15.36 1.63 -22.23
N PRO A 273 -15.58 1.58 -23.56
CA PRO A 273 -14.51 1.86 -24.51
C PRO A 273 -14.09 3.33 -24.46
N ILE A 274 -12.88 3.61 -24.92
CA ILE A 274 -12.41 4.98 -25.15
C ILE A 274 -13.33 5.65 -26.18
N THR A 275 -13.79 6.86 -25.88
CA THR A 275 -14.59 7.67 -26.81
C THR A 275 -13.90 9.01 -27.08
N PRO A 276 -14.13 9.63 -28.25
CA PRO A 276 -13.59 10.96 -28.54
C PRO A 276 -13.96 12.01 -27.49
N LEU A 277 -15.17 11.92 -26.92
CA LEU A 277 -15.63 12.83 -25.86
C LEU A 277 -14.79 12.72 -24.58
N LEU A 278 -14.53 11.49 -24.12
CA LEU A 278 -13.72 11.25 -22.92
C LEU A 278 -12.27 11.68 -23.16
N SER A 279 -11.72 11.34 -24.32
CA SER A 279 -10.35 11.72 -24.70
C SER A 279 -10.18 13.24 -24.74
N ASP A 280 -11.10 13.97 -25.39
CA ASP A 280 -11.02 15.43 -25.48
C ASP A 280 -11.10 16.11 -24.10
N TYR A 281 -12.05 15.70 -23.25
CA TYR A 281 -12.18 16.21 -21.89
C TYR A 281 -10.92 15.97 -21.05
N THR A 282 -10.37 14.75 -21.06
CA THR A 282 -9.18 14.42 -20.27
C THR A 282 -7.94 15.11 -20.81
N ARG A 283 -7.74 15.13 -22.14
CA ARG A 283 -6.61 15.82 -22.78
C ARG A 283 -6.60 17.31 -22.40
N LYS A 284 -7.74 17.99 -22.48
CA LYS A 284 -7.88 19.40 -22.10
C LYS A 284 -7.71 19.62 -20.59
N SER A 285 -8.19 18.69 -19.76
CA SER A 285 -7.97 18.72 -18.30
C SER A 285 -6.49 18.68 -17.95
N ILE A 286 -5.73 17.77 -18.58
CA ILE A 286 -4.29 17.62 -18.39
C ILE A 286 -3.55 18.86 -18.92
N ALA A 287 -3.86 19.33 -20.13
CA ALA A 287 -3.22 20.52 -20.70
C ALA A 287 -3.40 21.76 -19.81
N ALA A 288 -4.63 22.01 -19.35
CA ALA A 288 -4.93 23.10 -18.44
C ALA A 288 -4.22 22.96 -17.08
N PHE A 289 -4.05 21.73 -16.59
CA PHE A 289 -3.34 21.48 -15.34
C PHE A 289 -1.85 21.78 -15.46
N ILE A 290 -1.21 21.31 -16.54
CA ILE A 290 0.20 21.60 -16.83
C ILE A 290 0.44 23.10 -16.99
N GLU A 291 -0.42 23.81 -17.72
CA GLU A 291 -0.30 25.26 -17.90
C GLU A 291 -0.44 26.01 -16.56
N LYS A 292 -1.38 25.61 -15.72
CA LYS A 292 -1.69 26.28 -14.45
C LYS A 292 -0.70 25.95 -13.33
N TYR A 293 -0.18 24.73 -13.28
CA TYR A 293 0.72 24.24 -12.23
C TYR A 293 2.02 23.64 -12.83
N PRO A 294 2.86 24.46 -13.49
CA PRO A 294 3.94 23.98 -14.38
C PRO A 294 5.09 23.23 -13.68
N ASN A 295 5.14 23.26 -12.35
CA ASN A 295 6.15 22.58 -11.54
C ASN A 295 5.62 21.33 -10.84
N VAL A 296 4.34 20.98 -11.02
CA VAL A 296 3.74 19.77 -10.45
C VAL A 296 3.88 18.62 -11.44
N GLY A 297 4.45 17.51 -10.98
CA GLY A 297 4.59 16.28 -11.77
C GLY A 297 3.28 15.51 -11.93
N LEU A 298 3.27 14.52 -12.83
CA LEU A 298 2.14 13.60 -13.01
C LEU A 298 2.57 12.15 -12.75
N LEU A 299 1.81 11.46 -11.90
CA LEU A 299 1.85 10.01 -11.71
C LEU A 299 0.58 9.39 -12.30
N VAL A 300 0.73 8.58 -13.33
CA VAL A 300 -0.38 8.07 -14.16
C VAL A 300 -0.64 6.62 -13.84
N CYS A 301 -1.85 6.30 -13.37
CA CYS A 301 -2.35 4.93 -13.33
C CYS A 301 -3.23 4.67 -14.55
N LEU A 302 -2.84 3.73 -15.42
CA LEU A 302 -3.67 3.26 -16.53
C LEU A 302 -4.66 2.21 -16.01
N GLY A 303 -5.56 2.66 -15.15
CA GLY A 303 -6.48 1.82 -14.41
C GLY A 303 -7.10 2.58 -13.23
N GLU A 304 -8.05 2.01 -12.51
CA GLU A 304 -8.58 0.64 -12.66
C GLU A 304 -9.85 0.58 -13.53
N ALA A 305 -10.20 1.70 -14.19
CA ALA A 305 -11.37 1.83 -15.05
C ALA A 305 -10.98 1.89 -16.53
N ILE A 306 -10.02 1.04 -16.94
CA ILE A 306 -9.67 0.76 -18.33
C ILE A 306 -9.83 -0.73 -18.59
N ASN A 307 -10.37 -1.08 -19.76
CA ASN A 307 -10.79 -2.45 -20.04
C ASN A 307 -9.62 -3.38 -20.41
N THR A 308 -8.74 -2.92 -21.31
CA THR A 308 -7.70 -3.77 -21.93
C THR A 308 -6.36 -3.07 -22.05
N VAL A 309 -5.29 -3.87 -22.16
CA VAL A 309 -3.92 -3.37 -22.40
C VAL A 309 -3.80 -2.54 -23.68
N ASP A 310 -4.57 -2.86 -24.72
CA ASP A 310 -4.60 -2.06 -25.94
C ASP A 310 -5.22 -0.68 -25.69
N ASP A 311 -6.26 -0.62 -24.84
CA ASP A 311 -6.85 0.64 -24.39
C ASP A 311 -5.87 1.44 -23.50
N ASP A 312 -5.08 0.78 -22.65
CA ASP A 312 -4.04 1.43 -21.83
C ASP A 312 -3.01 2.16 -22.72
N VAL A 313 -2.49 1.45 -23.73
CA VAL A 313 -1.56 2.00 -24.72
C VAL A 313 -2.21 3.15 -25.48
N GLU A 314 -3.43 2.97 -25.98
CA GLU A 314 -4.15 4.01 -26.71
C GLU A 314 -4.38 5.25 -25.85
N TRP A 315 -4.84 5.09 -24.62
CA TRP A 315 -5.15 6.17 -23.71
C TRP A 315 -3.91 6.98 -23.37
N PHE A 316 -2.81 6.30 -23.02
CA PHE A 316 -1.58 6.98 -22.65
C PHE A 316 -0.94 7.72 -23.83
N THR A 317 -0.86 7.06 -24.99
CA THR A 317 -0.16 7.59 -26.17
C THR A 317 -0.97 8.61 -26.97
N LYS A 318 -2.31 8.54 -26.97
CA LYS A 318 -3.18 9.41 -27.78
C LYS A 318 -3.94 10.46 -26.98
N THR A 319 -4.06 10.30 -25.66
CA THR A 319 -4.79 11.26 -24.80
C THR A 319 -3.86 11.94 -23.79
N ILE A 320 -3.16 11.16 -22.95
CA ILE A 320 -2.40 11.70 -21.82
C ILE A 320 -1.14 12.43 -22.29
N ILE A 321 -0.25 11.77 -23.03
CA ILE A 321 0.99 12.38 -23.54
C ILE A 321 0.69 13.62 -24.39
N PRO A 322 -0.25 13.59 -25.35
CA PRO A 322 -0.63 14.78 -26.11
C PRO A 322 -1.19 15.91 -25.23
N GLY A 323 -1.94 15.61 -24.17
CA GLY A 323 -2.41 16.62 -23.22
C GLY A 323 -1.26 17.30 -22.48
N VAL A 324 -0.24 16.55 -22.08
CA VAL A 324 0.98 17.12 -21.47
C VAL A 324 1.71 18.01 -22.47
N GLN A 325 1.91 17.53 -23.71
CA GLN A 325 2.58 18.29 -24.76
C GLN A 325 1.84 19.58 -25.13
N ASP A 326 0.51 19.57 -25.15
CA ASP A 326 -0.30 20.77 -25.37
C ASP A 326 -0.08 21.81 -24.27
N GLY A 327 -0.06 21.38 -23.00
CA GLY A 327 0.23 22.27 -21.86
C GLY A 327 1.65 22.84 -21.90
N LEU A 328 2.66 22.02 -22.22
CA LEU A 328 4.05 22.48 -22.37
C LEU A 328 4.19 23.47 -23.52
N LYS A 329 3.52 23.20 -24.65
CA LYS A 329 3.48 24.11 -25.81
C LYS A 329 2.84 25.44 -25.46
N ALA A 330 1.75 25.45 -24.69
CA ALA A 330 1.10 26.68 -24.21
C ALA A 330 2.04 27.53 -23.33
N LEU A 331 2.89 26.87 -22.53
CA LEU A 331 3.93 27.51 -21.71
C LEU A 331 5.18 27.94 -22.50
N GLY A 332 5.30 27.57 -23.78
CA GLY A 332 6.51 27.77 -24.56
C GLY A 332 7.71 26.95 -24.07
N ARG A 333 7.47 25.87 -23.31
CA ARG A 333 8.52 24.97 -22.81
C ARG A 333 8.92 23.97 -23.88
N THR A 334 10.23 23.79 -24.02
CA THR A 334 10.85 22.82 -24.95
C THR A 334 11.52 21.66 -24.22
N ASP A 335 11.62 21.74 -22.89
CA ASP A 335 12.05 20.65 -22.06
C ASP A 335 10.90 19.66 -21.80
N GLU A 336 11.23 18.38 -21.68
CA GLU A 336 10.28 17.32 -21.34
C GLU A 336 10.41 17.00 -19.85
N PRO A 337 9.61 17.58 -18.95
CA PRO A 337 9.58 17.17 -17.54
C PRO A 337 9.13 15.71 -17.41
N PRO A 338 9.55 14.97 -16.38
CA PRO A 338 9.23 13.56 -16.29
C PRO A 338 7.72 13.29 -16.10
N ILE A 339 7.20 12.28 -16.80
CA ILE A 339 5.89 11.66 -16.53
C ILE A 339 6.15 10.30 -15.89
N ILE A 340 5.49 9.99 -14.79
CA ILE A 340 5.65 8.70 -14.10
C ILE A 340 4.50 7.78 -14.48
N LEU A 341 4.81 6.62 -15.05
CA LEU A 341 3.85 5.56 -15.36
C LEU A 341 3.85 4.51 -14.25
N ARG A 342 2.69 4.23 -13.66
CA ARG A 342 2.50 3.08 -12.77
C ARG A 342 2.33 1.81 -13.60
N SER A 343 2.98 0.71 -13.22
CA SER A 343 2.78 -0.60 -13.84
C SER A 343 1.57 -1.37 -13.27
N HIS A 344 0.78 -0.74 -12.40
CA HIS A 344 -0.41 -1.34 -11.79
C HIS A 344 -1.52 -1.49 -12.83
N ASP A 345 -2.15 -2.68 -12.88
CA ASP A 345 -3.29 -3.00 -13.75
C ASP A 345 -3.03 -2.85 -15.27
N THR A 346 -1.76 -2.77 -15.69
CA THR A 346 -1.36 -2.59 -17.10
C THR A 346 -0.15 -3.47 -17.44
N ASP A 347 0.12 -3.68 -18.73
CA ASP A 347 1.42 -4.17 -19.20
C ASP A 347 2.43 -3.00 -19.27
N GLY A 348 3.11 -2.74 -18.16
CA GLY A 348 4.07 -1.63 -18.02
C GLY A 348 5.16 -1.63 -19.11
N PRO A 349 5.89 -2.73 -19.34
CA PRO A 349 6.90 -2.82 -20.40
C PRO A 349 6.35 -2.47 -21.79
N LEU A 350 5.19 -3.01 -22.17
CA LEU A 350 4.57 -2.72 -23.47
C LEU A 350 4.18 -1.24 -23.60
N VAL A 351 3.56 -0.65 -22.58
CA VAL A 351 3.19 0.78 -22.60
C VAL A 351 4.43 1.65 -22.74
N MET A 352 5.52 1.34 -22.03
CA MET A 352 6.79 2.06 -22.16
C MET A 352 7.37 1.97 -23.57
N GLU A 353 7.38 0.77 -24.17
CA GLU A 353 7.83 0.55 -25.55
C GLU A 353 7.11 1.48 -26.54
N LYS A 354 5.78 1.61 -26.40
CA LYS A 354 4.97 2.43 -27.30
C LYS A 354 5.04 3.93 -27.01
N SER A 355 5.43 4.32 -25.79
CA SER A 355 5.36 5.71 -25.34
C SER A 355 6.69 6.46 -25.44
N LEU A 356 7.82 5.77 -25.27
CA LEU A 356 9.16 6.37 -25.38
C LEU A 356 9.45 7.09 -26.71
N PRO A 357 8.93 6.64 -27.87
CA PRO A 357 9.06 7.39 -29.12
C PRO A 357 8.32 8.74 -29.13
N LEU A 358 7.31 8.91 -28.27
CA LEU A 358 6.46 10.11 -28.19
C LEU A 358 6.90 11.07 -27.10
N TYR A 359 7.48 10.55 -26.01
CA TYR A 359 7.94 11.31 -24.85
C TYR A 359 9.14 10.61 -24.24
N LYS A 360 10.30 11.26 -24.18
CA LYS A 360 11.57 10.61 -23.83
C LYS A 360 11.78 10.51 -22.32
N ASN A 361 11.28 11.47 -21.57
CA ASN A 361 11.47 11.53 -20.12
C ASN A 361 10.33 10.82 -19.37
N LEU A 362 10.34 9.49 -19.40
CA LEU A 362 9.36 8.65 -18.71
C LEU A 362 10.01 7.90 -17.55
N TYR A 363 9.41 7.97 -16.36
CA TYR A 363 9.76 7.16 -15.19
C TYR A 363 8.72 6.06 -15.01
N THR A 364 9.09 5.02 -14.28
CA THR A 364 8.18 3.90 -13.97
C THR A 364 8.04 3.74 -12.46
N GLU A 365 6.86 3.31 -12.00
CA GLU A 365 6.60 2.94 -10.61
C GLU A 365 5.93 1.58 -10.54
N SER A 366 6.40 0.72 -9.63
CA SER A 366 5.82 -0.60 -9.37
C SER A 366 5.77 -0.89 -7.87
N LYS A 367 4.73 -1.60 -7.44
CA LYS A 367 4.55 -2.08 -6.06
C LYS A 367 5.67 -3.05 -5.67
N TYR A 368 6.34 -2.84 -4.53
CA TYR A 368 7.46 -3.67 -4.08
C TYR A 368 7.09 -5.14 -3.83
N THR A 369 6.11 -5.37 -2.95
CA THR A 369 5.55 -6.69 -2.62
C THR A 369 4.03 -6.63 -2.65
N GLY A 370 3.50 -5.99 -3.70
CA GLY A 370 2.08 -5.70 -3.80
C GLY A 370 1.63 -4.58 -2.85
N GLU A 371 0.46 -4.71 -2.23
CA GLU A 371 -0.16 -3.77 -1.29
C GLU A 371 0.20 -4.05 0.18
N SER A 372 1.27 -4.82 0.40
CA SER A 372 1.77 -5.22 1.70
C SER A 372 3.30 -5.15 1.74
N LEU A 373 3.86 -5.26 2.95
CA LEU A 373 5.30 -5.46 3.15
C LEU A 373 5.55 -6.88 3.66
N THR A 374 6.15 -7.73 2.83
CA THR A 374 6.19 -9.18 3.11
C THR A 374 7.60 -9.77 3.24
N THR A 375 8.59 -9.16 2.60
CA THR A 375 9.93 -9.75 2.53
C THR A 375 11.02 -8.72 2.25
N TYR A 376 12.26 -9.10 2.52
CA TYR A 376 13.47 -8.47 2.00
C TYR A 376 14.23 -9.41 1.04
N THR A 377 13.60 -10.50 0.61
CA THR A 377 14.10 -11.43 -0.42
C THR A 377 13.01 -11.64 -1.49
N PRO A 378 12.60 -10.59 -2.22
CA PRO A 378 11.58 -10.71 -3.26
C PRO A 378 12.12 -11.46 -4.48
N GLY A 379 11.24 -11.86 -5.39
CA GLY A 379 11.64 -12.55 -6.62
C GLY A 379 10.49 -12.90 -7.54
N GLY A 380 10.58 -14.05 -8.20
CA GLY A 380 9.52 -14.61 -9.03
C GLY A 380 9.13 -13.73 -10.23
N PRO A 381 7.91 -13.90 -10.77
CA PRO A 381 7.44 -13.15 -11.92
C PRO A 381 7.37 -11.62 -11.68
N TRP A 382 6.97 -11.16 -10.49
CA TRP A 382 6.90 -9.72 -10.22
C TRP A 382 8.28 -9.07 -10.17
N GLY A 383 9.27 -9.75 -9.58
CA GLY A 383 10.66 -9.29 -9.61
C GLY A 383 11.23 -9.21 -11.04
N GLU A 384 10.75 -10.05 -11.96
CA GLU A 384 11.10 -9.95 -13.39
C GLU A 384 10.50 -8.70 -14.04
N THR A 385 9.25 -8.36 -13.74
CA THR A 385 8.65 -7.09 -14.19
C THR A 385 9.46 -5.88 -13.72
N HIS A 386 9.87 -5.84 -12.44
CA HIS A 386 10.76 -4.78 -11.94
C HIS A 386 12.07 -4.69 -12.72
N LYS A 387 12.73 -5.83 -12.98
CA LYS A 387 13.97 -5.89 -13.77
C LYS A 387 13.79 -5.37 -15.20
N GLN A 388 12.67 -5.70 -15.85
CA GLN A 388 12.38 -5.19 -17.20
C GLN A 388 12.21 -3.66 -17.20
N LEU A 389 11.50 -3.11 -16.20
CA LEU A 389 11.27 -1.68 -16.08
C LEU A 389 12.55 -0.92 -15.69
N SER A 390 13.38 -1.46 -14.82
CA SER A 390 14.68 -0.84 -14.45
C SER A 390 15.72 -0.92 -15.58
N ALA A 391 15.66 -1.96 -16.43
CA ALA A 391 16.55 -2.11 -17.59
C ALA A 391 16.38 -1.00 -18.65
N LEU A 392 15.31 -0.19 -18.58
CA LEU A 392 15.12 1.00 -19.42
C LEU A 392 16.14 2.11 -19.14
N LYS A 393 16.96 2.00 -18.08
CA LYS A 393 17.98 2.98 -17.66
C LYS A 393 17.42 4.38 -17.40
N SER A 394 16.15 4.44 -17.01
CA SER A 394 15.47 5.63 -16.50
C SER A 394 15.36 5.54 -14.97
N ILE A 395 14.50 6.34 -14.35
CA ILE A 395 14.14 6.19 -12.95
C ILE A 395 13.03 5.14 -12.83
N HIS A 396 13.32 4.10 -12.04
CA HIS A 396 12.36 3.08 -11.63
C HIS A 396 12.13 3.18 -10.13
N ILE A 397 10.89 3.48 -9.77
CA ILE A 397 10.44 3.81 -8.42
C ILE A 397 9.80 2.58 -7.80
N GLU A 398 10.30 2.21 -6.63
CA GLU A 398 9.69 1.20 -5.77
C GLU A 398 8.61 1.80 -4.90
N ASN A 399 7.42 1.23 -4.95
CA ASN A 399 6.28 1.69 -4.17
C ASN A 399 5.98 0.73 -3.04
N VAL A 400 6.31 1.15 -1.83
CA VAL A 400 5.90 0.48 -0.60
C VAL A 400 4.45 0.91 -0.36
N HIS A 401 3.54 0.08 -0.85
CA HIS A 401 2.16 0.48 -1.14
C HIS A 401 1.16 -0.05 -0.11
N ILE A 402 0.28 0.83 0.38
CA ILE A 402 -0.89 0.55 1.25
C ILE A 402 -0.61 -0.10 2.62
N LEU A 403 0.20 -1.16 2.68
CA LEU A 403 0.60 -1.88 3.90
C LEU A 403 -0.56 -2.59 4.60
N ALA A 404 -1.41 -3.26 3.83
CA ALA A 404 -2.60 -3.95 4.30
C ALA A 404 -2.33 -4.92 5.46
N ASN A 405 -1.17 -5.59 5.45
CA ASN A 405 -0.78 -6.52 6.49
C ASN A 405 -0.28 -5.87 7.79
N LEU A 406 0.03 -4.58 7.79
CA LEU A 406 0.53 -3.84 8.96
C LEU A 406 -0.56 -3.04 9.67
N GLU A 407 -1.72 -2.84 9.05
CA GLU A 407 -2.79 -2.04 9.67
C GLU A 407 -3.40 -2.73 10.91
N PRO A 408 -3.46 -2.09 12.11
CA PRO A 408 -3.16 -0.68 12.38
C PRO A 408 -1.96 -0.42 13.32
N PHE A 409 -1.28 -1.47 13.78
CA PHE A 409 -0.27 -1.39 14.83
C PHE A 409 1.00 -0.67 14.34
N ARG A 410 1.75 -0.07 15.28
CA ARG A 410 3.04 0.57 14.97
C ARG A 410 4.00 -0.42 14.32
N TYR A 411 4.59 -0.02 13.21
CA TYR A 411 5.67 -0.75 12.54
C TYR A 411 6.82 0.20 12.19
N GLY A 412 8.06 -0.22 12.46
CA GLY A 412 9.23 0.65 12.25
C GLY A 412 10.57 -0.07 12.33
N SER A 413 10.64 -1.35 11.97
CA SER A 413 11.87 -2.17 12.05
C SER A 413 12.99 -1.65 11.14
N PRO A 414 14.06 -1.04 11.68
CA PRO A 414 15.11 -0.49 10.83
C PRO A 414 15.90 -1.57 10.08
N ASP A 415 16.11 -2.74 10.70
CA ASP A 415 16.78 -3.87 10.05
C ASP A 415 16.00 -4.38 8.83
N PHE A 416 14.69 -4.59 8.97
CA PHE A 416 13.84 -5.05 7.88
C PHE A 416 13.87 -4.04 6.73
N ILE A 417 13.67 -2.75 7.04
CA ILE A 417 13.66 -1.68 6.05
C ILE A 417 15.01 -1.56 5.33
N GLN A 418 16.14 -1.64 6.05
CA GLN A 418 17.47 -1.61 5.44
C GLN A 418 17.67 -2.78 4.46
N LYS A 419 17.30 -4.00 4.87
CA LYS A 419 17.38 -5.19 4.01
C LYS A 419 16.47 -5.06 2.79
N THR A 420 15.27 -4.52 2.96
CA THR A 420 14.34 -4.26 1.86
C THR A 420 14.92 -3.27 0.84
N ILE A 421 15.49 -2.14 1.26
CA ILE A 421 16.11 -1.19 0.34
C ILE A 421 17.31 -1.83 -0.38
N LYS A 422 18.12 -2.64 0.31
CA LYS A 422 19.18 -3.42 -0.35
C LYS A 422 18.60 -4.31 -1.46
N ALA A 423 17.48 -4.99 -1.20
CA ALA A 423 16.82 -5.84 -2.18
C ALA A 423 16.20 -5.06 -3.36
N MET A 424 15.62 -3.88 -3.11
CA MET A 424 15.15 -2.98 -4.16
C MET A 424 16.27 -2.66 -5.16
N HIS A 425 17.48 -2.40 -4.66
CA HIS A 425 18.66 -2.21 -5.51
C HIS A 425 19.14 -3.51 -6.17
N SER A 426 19.37 -4.58 -5.38
CA SER A 426 20.09 -5.76 -5.85
C SER A 426 19.24 -6.75 -6.64
N VAL A 427 17.93 -6.79 -6.40
CA VAL A 427 17.01 -7.76 -7.01
C VAL A 427 16.16 -7.08 -8.09
N HIS A 428 15.56 -5.93 -7.77
CA HIS A 428 14.64 -5.22 -8.66
C HIS A 428 15.33 -4.17 -9.56
N GLY A 429 16.54 -3.74 -9.20
CA GLY A 429 17.28 -2.73 -9.97
C GLY A 429 16.74 -1.31 -9.81
N ALA A 430 15.91 -1.07 -8.80
CA ALA A 430 15.29 0.23 -8.55
C ALA A 430 16.31 1.27 -8.05
N ASN A 431 16.02 2.54 -8.35
CA ASN A 431 16.85 3.68 -7.97
C ASN A 431 16.02 4.83 -7.36
N ALA A 432 14.78 4.57 -6.97
CA ALA A 432 13.89 5.54 -6.35
C ALA A 432 12.87 4.86 -5.43
N LEU A 433 12.31 5.63 -4.48
CA LEU A 433 11.35 5.17 -3.49
C LEU A 433 10.11 6.08 -3.45
N HIS A 434 8.94 5.45 -3.43
CA HIS A 434 7.63 6.01 -3.13
C HIS A 434 7.05 5.28 -1.91
N LEU A 435 6.73 6.01 -0.86
CA LEU A 435 6.37 5.46 0.45
C LEU A 435 4.94 5.81 0.84
N TYR A 436 4.12 4.80 1.13
CA TYR A 436 2.83 5.03 1.78
C TYR A 436 2.99 5.36 3.28
N PRO A 437 1.99 6.04 3.87
CA PRO A 437 1.63 5.90 5.28
C PRO A 437 1.89 4.51 5.84
N GLN A 438 2.42 4.39 7.07
CA GLN A 438 2.71 3.07 7.67
C GLN A 438 1.44 2.24 7.84
N ALA A 439 0.34 2.91 8.16
CA ALA A 439 -1.02 2.39 8.21
C ALA A 439 -1.98 3.58 8.09
N SER A 440 -3.28 3.33 7.93
CA SER A 440 -4.32 4.37 7.92
C SER A 440 -4.28 5.35 6.73
N TYR A 441 -3.75 4.92 5.58
CA TYR A 441 -3.71 5.72 4.34
C TYR A 441 -5.06 6.36 3.99
N TRP A 442 -6.15 5.61 4.17
CA TRP A 442 -7.49 6.07 3.83
C TRP A 442 -8.08 7.08 4.84
N ASP A 443 -7.50 7.26 6.03
CA ASP A 443 -7.98 8.18 7.08
C ASP A 443 -6.97 9.29 7.44
N TRP A 444 -6.12 9.66 6.47
CA TRP A 444 -5.16 10.76 6.63
C TRP A 444 -5.86 12.04 7.14
N PRO A 445 -5.28 12.76 8.13
CA PRO A 445 -3.91 12.66 8.64
C PRO A 445 -3.76 11.84 9.92
N TYR A 446 -4.72 10.99 10.26
CA TYR A 446 -4.82 10.38 11.58
C TYR A 446 -4.54 8.89 11.59
N SER A 447 -3.94 8.41 12.68
CA SER A 447 -3.85 6.98 12.95
C SER A 447 -5.16 6.40 13.49
N ALA A 448 -5.27 5.06 13.49
CA ALA A 448 -6.41 4.35 14.06
C ALA A 448 -6.42 4.27 15.60
N ASP A 449 -5.42 4.85 16.29
CA ASP A 449 -5.32 4.85 17.74
C ASP A 449 -6.55 5.53 18.38
N LYS A 450 -7.10 4.92 19.42
CA LYS A 450 -8.13 5.48 20.29
C LYS A 450 -7.46 5.97 21.58
N THR A 451 -7.36 7.29 21.72
CA THR A 451 -6.80 7.90 22.94
C THR A 451 -7.87 8.04 24.02
N LYS A 452 -7.45 8.14 25.29
CA LYS A 452 -8.37 8.32 26.43
C LYS A 452 -9.17 9.62 26.35
N THR A 453 -8.63 10.65 25.70
CA THR A 453 -9.26 11.97 25.55
C THR A 453 -10.13 12.07 24.30
N GLY A 454 -10.05 11.10 23.38
CA GLY A 454 -10.69 11.15 22.07
C GLY A 454 -9.91 11.96 21.03
N GLU A 455 -8.75 12.52 21.38
CA GLU A 455 -7.84 13.16 20.43
C GLU A 455 -7.33 12.12 19.41
N ARG A 456 -7.37 12.48 18.12
CA ARG A 456 -6.81 11.68 17.03
C ARG A 456 -5.33 11.99 16.88
N LEU A 457 -4.48 10.97 16.89
CA LEU A 457 -3.03 11.14 16.73
C LEU A 457 -2.69 11.39 15.26
N LEU A 458 -1.83 12.36 14.98
CA LEU A 458 -1.29 12.57 13.64
C LEU A 458 -0.37 11.40 13.28
N GLU A 459 -0.63 10.78 12.13
CA GLU A 459 0.12 9.62 11.67
C GLU A 459 1.61 9.93 11.53
N MET A 460 1.97 11.09 10.96
CA MET A 460 3.38 11.49 10.82
C MET A 460 4.13 11.65 12.15
N ASP A 461 3.44 11.92 13.25
CA ASP A 461 4.05 12.04 14.58
C ASP A 461 4.19 10.67 15.24
N ARG A 462 3.17 9.81 15.08
CA ARG A 462 3.19 8.41 15.56
C ARG A 462 4.27 7.61 14.85
N ASP A 463 4.32 7.72 13.52
CA ASP A 463 5.09 6.87 12.62
C ASP A 463 6.41 7.53 12.20
N TRP A 464 6.95 8.42 13.03
CA TRP A 464 8.20 9.15 12.74
C TRP A 464 9.38 8.21 12.37
N ILE A 465 9.46 7.04 13.02
CA ILE A 465 10.51 6.04 12.78
C ILE A 465 10.39 5.41 11.39
N TRP A 466 9.16 5.25 10.89
CA TRP A 466 8.88 4.74 9.55
C TRP A 466 9.49 5.67 8.49
N TYR A 467 9.06 6.94 8.47
CA TYR A 467 9.57 7.90 7.50
C TYR A 467 11.09 8.08 7.59
N LYS A 468 11.63 8.14 8.81
CA LYS A 468 13.08 8.30 9.03
C LYS A 468 13.88 7.10 8.54
N ALA A 469 13.43 5.87 8.81
CA ALA A 469 14.16 4.66 8.41
C ALA A 469 14.22 4.52 6.89
N TRP A 470 13.07 4.62 6.22
CA TRP A 470 13.00 4.55 4.76
C TRP A 470 13.86 5.61 4.09
N ALA A 471 13.77 6.86 4.54
CA ALA A 471 14.61 7.94 4.04
C ALA A 471 16.11 7.68 4.25
N ARG A 472 16.50 7.24 5.45
CA ARG A 472 17.89 6.99 5.81
C ARG A 472 18.54 5.94 4.91
N TYR A 473 17.80 4.88 4.60
CA TYR A 473 18.30 3.78 3.78
C TYR A 473 18.17 4.04 2.29
N ALA A 474 17.14 4.80 1.85
CA ALA A 474 17.09 5.30 0.47
C ALA A 474 18.22 6.31 0.17
N TRP A 475 18.71 7.03 1.19
CA TRP A 475 19.91 7.85 1.08
C TRP A 475 21.18 7.00 0.94
N ASP A 476 21.36 6.00 1.81
CA ASP A 476 22.51 5.09 1.78
C ASP A 476 22.12 3.74 2.42
N SER A 477 22.01 2.71 1.58
CA SER A 477 21.61 1.38 2.00
C SER A 477 22.76 0.59 2.63
N LYS A 478 24.02 1.02 2.43
CA LYS A 478 25.25 0.27 2.76
C LYS A 478 25.81 0.58 4.14
N ARG A 479 25.06 1.30 4.97
CA ARG A 479 25.42 1.62 6.36
C ARG A 479 25.70 0.35 7.18
N ASP A 480 26.76 0.39 7.98
CA ASP A 480 27.15 -0.71 8.86
C ASP A 480 26.08 -0.98 9.92
N ARG A 481 25.76 -2.25 10.13
CA ARG A 481 24.67 -2.64 11.03
C ARG A 481 24.91 -2.24 12.48
N ASN A 482 26.13 -2.32 12.99
CA ASN A 482 26.42 -1.97 14.38
C ASN A 482 26.34 -0.45 14.60
N GLU A 483 26.74 0.33 13.60
CA GLU A 483 26.56 1.79 13.64
C GLU A 483 25.09 2.20 13.51
N GLU A 484 24.29 1.45 12.75
CA GLU A 484 22.84 1.66 12.69
C GLU A 484 22.15 1.37 14.02
N ILE A 485 22.53 0.30 14.73
CA ILE A 485 22.01 0.02 16.08
C ILE A 485 22.30 1.20 17.01
N LYS A 486 23.54 1.71 17.04
CA LYS A 486 23.91 2.88 17.86
C LYS A 486 23.14 4.13 17.48
N TYR A 487 22.91 4.35 16.18
CA TYR A 487 22.13 5.47 15.68
C TYR A 487 20.69 5.42 16.19
N TRP A 488 20.03 4.27 16.05
CA TRP A 488 18.64 4.10 16.49
C TRP A 488 18.49 4.08 18.01
N ASP A 489 19.43 3.47 18.73
CA ASP A 489 19.47 3.51 20.19
C ASP A 489 19.54 4.96 20.70
N LYS A 490 20.34 5.81 20.05
CA LYS A 490 20.40 7.24 20.39
C LYS A 490 19.08 7.96 20.13
N ASP A 491 18.45 7.72 18.99
CA ASP A 491 17.19 8.36 18.62
C ASP A 491 16.03 7.91 19.53
N LEU A 492 15.91 6.61 19.80
CA LEU A 492 14.93 6.03 20.71
C LEU A 492 15.17 6.46 22.17
N GLY A 493 16.43 6.47 22.60
CA GLY A 493 16.85 6.99 23.90
C GLY A 493 16.45 8.46 24.07
N THR A 494 16.60 9.27 23.01
CA THR A 494 16.20 10.68 23.02
C THR A 494 14.68 10.85 23.06
N LYS A 495 13.94 10.08 22.24
CA LYS A 495 12.48 10.10 22.14
C LYS A 495 11.82 9.76 23.47
N TYR A 496 12.22 8.66 24.09
CA TYR A 496 11.60 8.13 25.30
C TYR A 496 12.34 8.52 26.59
N GLY A 497 13.47 9.23 26.48
CA GLY A 497 14.26 9.64 27.64
C GLY A 497 14.76 8.45 28.45
N THR A 498 15.29 7.42 27.77
CA THR A 498 15.83 6.20 28.39
C THR A 498 17.35 6.15 28.24
N ASP A 499 17.99 5.34 29.09
CA ASP A 499 19.38 4.93 28.89
C ASP A 499 19.56 4.02 27.67
N LEU A 500 20.82 3.67 27.39
CA LEU A 500 21.20 2.86 26.24
C LEU A 500 20.56 1.47 26.28
N GLU A 501 20.45 0.84 27.46
CA GLU A 501 19.86 -0.49 27.60
C GLU A 501 18.36 -0.46 27.29
N GLY A 502 17.61 0.50 27.84
CA GLY A 502 16.20 0.65 27.51
C GLY A 502 15.98 1.02 26.04
N ALA A 503 16.85 1.84 25.45
CA ALA A 503 16.76 2.15 24.02
C ALA A 503 16.99 0.91 23.13
N ASN A 504 17.99 0.09 23.48
CA ASN A 504 18.29 -1.15 22.78
C ASN A 504 17.13 -2.15 22.87
N ASN A 505 16.49 -2.24 24.03
CA ASN A 505 15.29 -3.05 24.22
C ASN A 505 14.10 -2.55 23.37
N ILE A 506 13.92 -1.23 23.23
CA ILE A 506 12.88 -0.67 22.34
C ILE A 506 13.18 -0.99 20.87
N LEU A 507 14.43 -0.84 20.44
CA LEU A 507 14.86 -1.21 19.09
C LEU A 507 14.60 -2.70 18.82
N LYS A 508 15.00 -3.56 19.76
CA LYS A 508 14.75 -4.99 19.70
C LYS A 508 13.26 -5.30 19.56
N ALA A 509 12.39 -4.64 20.33
CA ALA A 509 10.95 -4.84 20.22
C ALA A 509 10.41 -4.50 18.81
N TYR A 510 10.85 -3.38 18.21
CA TYR A 510 10.49 -3.04 16.84
C TYR A 510 10.99 -4.05 15.81
N GLU A 511 12.22 -4.54 15.95
CA GLU A 511 12.81 -5.47 14.99
C GLU A 511 12.19 -6.86 15.08
N GLU A 512 11.88 -7.33 16.29
CA GLU A 512 11.20 -8.61 16.51
C GLU A 512 9.73 -8.56 16.03
N THR A 513 8.96 -7.54 16.42
CA THR A 513 7.58 -7.38 15.89
C THR A 513 7.57 -7.18 14.38
N GLY A 514 8.64 -6.58 13.84
CA GLY A 514 8.84 -6.30 12.43
C GLY A 514 8.83 -7.53 11.51
N GLU A 515 9.00 -8.74 12.07
CA GLU A 515 9.01 -10.00 11.32
C GLU A 515 7.67 -10.75 11.37
N ILE A 516 6.75 -10.40 12.28
CA ILE A 516 5.52 -11.17 12.51
C ILE A 516 4.56 -11.07 11.32
N ALA A 517 4.05 -9.87 11.02
CA ALA A 517 3.09 -9.67 9.93
C ALA A 517 3.66 -10.02 8.54
N PRO A 518 4.92 -9.67 8.18
CA PRO A 518 5.49 -10.06 6.90
C PRO A 518 5.58 -11.59 6.71
N LYS A 519 6.07 -12.32 7.72
CA LYS A 519 6.19 -13.79 7.68
C LYS A 519 4.82 -14.47 7.64
N THR A 520 3.87 -14.02 8.47
CA THR A 520 2.52 -14.59 8.47
C THR A 520 1.84 -14.40 7.11
N LEU A 521 1.90 -13.20 6.51
CA LEU A 521 1.23 -12.97 5.23
C LEU A 521 1.82 -13.81 4.10
N ARG A 522 3.14 -13.79 3.91
CA ARG A 522 3.75 -14.49 2.75
C ARG A 522 3.54 -15.99 2.79
N ARG A 523 3.39 -16.56 3.99
CA ARG A 523 3.26 -18.01 4.17
C ARG A 523 1.82 -18.50 4.14
N PHE A 524 0.87 -17.70 4.64
CA PHE A 524 -0.52 -18.11 4.88
C PHE A 524 -1.58 -17.21 4.25
N GLY A 525 -1.21 -16.01 3.82
CA GLY A 525 -2.14 -15.03 3.26
C GLY A 525 -2.82 -15.52 1.99
N ILE A 526 -4.02 -15.00 1.75
CA ILE A 526 -4.77 -15.20 0.51
C ILE A 526 -4.30 -14.21 -0.56
N THR A 527 -3.94 -13.00 -0.15
CA THR A 527 -3.48 -11.94 -1.04
C THR A 527 -2.60 -10.95 -0.29
N GLU A 528 -1.73 -10.27 -1.01
CA GLU A 528 -1.01 -9.08 -0.51
C GLU A 528 -1.87 -7.81 -0.54
N GLY A 529 -2.99 -7.84 -1.27
CA GLY A 529 -3.94 -6.75 -1.43
C GLY A 529 -4.70 -6.40 -0.16
N ASN A 530 -5.16 -5.15 -0.04
CA ASN A 530 -6.05 -4.68 1.04
C ASN A 530 -7.46 -5.32 1.03
N ARG A 531 -7.75 -6.18 0.05
CA ARG A 531 -8.81 -7.20 0.16
C ARG A 531 -8.64 -8.04 1.42
N GLN A 532 -7.43 -8.21 1.94
CA GLN A 532 -7.12 -8.87 3.20
C GLN A 532 -6.65 -7.89 4.29
N THR A 533 -7.24 -8.00 5.48
CA THR A 533 -6.77 -7.36 6.71
C THR A 533 -6.14 -8.42 7.61
N LEU A 534 -4.84 -8.66 7.48
CA LEU A 534 -4.16 -9.77 8.16
C LEU A 534 -4.37 -9.77 9.67
N LEU A 535 -4.21 -8.61 10.31
CA LEU A 535 -4.17 -8.50 11.77
C LEU A 535 -5.54 -8.67 12.43
N LEU A 536 -6.63 -8.79 11.66
CA LEU A 536 -7.93 -9.26 12.16
C LEU A 536 -7.98 -10.79 12.32
N GLY A 537 -7.05 -11.52 11.72
CA GLY A 537 -6.99 -12.98 11.75
C GLY A 537 -7.46 -13.65 10.45
N MET A 538 -7.54 -14.98 10.48
CA MET A 538 -8.03 -15.81 9.37
C MET A 538 -8.93 -16.94 9.90
N PHE A 539 -9.95 -17.31 9.13
CA PHE A 539 -10.75 -18.51 9.41
C PHE A 539 -9.98 -19.78 9.05
N GLU A 540 -10.27 -20.90 9.71
CA GLU A 540 -9.75 -22.22 9.37
C GLU A 540 -10.05 -22.58 7.91
N SER A 541 -11.25 -22.24 7.42
CA SER A 541 -11.60 -22.44 6.00
C SER A 541 -10.61 -21.77 5.04
N GLN A 542 -10.02 -20.64 5.42
CA GLN A 542 -9.04 -19.92 4.60
C GLN A 542 -7.67 -20.61 4.64
N LEU A 543 -7.34 -21.32 5.73
CA LEU A 543 -6.10 -22.07 5.86
C LEU A 543 -6.17 -23.43 5.18
N VAL A 544 -7.28 -24.17 5.34
CA VAL A 544 -7.42 -25.54 4.81
C VAL A 544 -8.00 -25.60 3.40
N ASN A 545 -8.60 -24.51 2.90
CA ASN A 545 -9.13 -24.40 1.55
C ASN A 545 -8.89 -22.99 0.95
N PRO A 546 -7.64 -22.51 0.85
CA PRO A 546 -7.33 -21.15 0.40
C PRO A 546 -7.79 -20.86 -1.04
N SER A 547 -7.87 -21.87 -1.90
CA SER A 547 -8.29 -21.71 -3.30
C SER A 547 -9.74 -21.22 -3.43
N LYS A 548 -10.63 -21.59 -2.49
CA LYS A 548 -12.00 -21.06 -2.39
C LYS A 548 -12.03 -19.53 -2.23
N TRP A 549 -11.02 -18.98 -1.57
CA TRP A 549 -10.90 -17.56 -1.24
C TRP A 549 -10.08 -16.78 -2.27
N ARG A 550 -9.69 -17.44 -3.36
CA ARG A 550 -8.92 -16.90 -4.48
C ARG A 550 -7.55 -16.35 -4.03
N VAL A 551 -6.57 -17.24 -4.01
CA VAL A 551 -5.17 -16.84 -3.85
C VAL A 551 -4.74 -16.00 -5.06
N TYR A 552 -4.14 -14.84 -4.81
CA TYR A 552 -3.74 -13.94 -5.90
C TYR A 552 -2.55 -14.53 -6.69
N PRO A 553 -2.62 -14.62 -8.03
CA PRO A 553 -1.55 -15.24 -8.82
C PRO A 553 -0.20 -14.51 -8.73
N GLY A 554 0.90 -15.26 -8.60
CA GLY A 554 2.25 -14.71 -8.49
C GLY A 554 2.62 -14.24 -7.08
N PHE A 555 1.66 -14.15 -6.15
CA PHE A 555 1.90 -13.68 -4.79
C PHE A 555 2.96 -14.52 -4.05
N HIS A 556 2.70 -15.82 -3.87
CA HIS A 556 3.62 -16.68 -3.11
C HIS A 556 4.93 -16.94 -3.84
N GLU A 557 4.95 -16.83 -5.16
CA GLU A 557 6.14 -16.97 -5.99
C GLU A 557 7.07 -15.75 -5.92
N SER A 558 6.54 -14.56 -5.60
CA SER A 558 7.26 -13.29 -5.64
C SER A 558 7.51 -12.63 -4.29
N CYS A 559 6.65 -12.84 -3.30
CA CYS A 559 6.62 -12.08 -2.05
C CYS A 559 7.39 -12.69 -0.88
N GLY A 560 8.34 -13.59 -1.15
CA GLY A 560 9.09 -14.28 -0.10
C GLY A 560 10.15 -15.25 -0.62
N PRO A 561 10.91 -15.88 0.29
CA PRO A 561 11.69 -17.06 -0.04
C PRO A 561 10.80 -18.16 -0.62
N ALA A 562 11.35 -19.00 -1.49
CA ALA A 562 10.68 -20.22 -1.91
C ALA A 562 10.37 -21.11 -0.68
N GLY A 563 9.20 -21.74 -0.68
CA GLY A 563 8.79 -22.63 0.40
C GLY A 563 7.39 -23.19 0.18
N GLU A 564 6.93 -24.00 1.11
CA GLU A 564 5.70 -24.80 0.97
C GLU A 564 4.49 -24.13 1.60
N LEU A 565 3.39 -24.05 0.85
CA LEU A 565 2.10 -23.64 1.41
C LEU A 565 1.56 -24.72 2.34
N LEU A 566 0.60 -24.36 3.20
CA LEU A 566 0.06 -25.27 4.22
C LEU A 566 -0.46 -26.59 3.65
N LEU A 567 -1.19 -26.53 2.52
CA LEU A 567 -1.72 -27.72 1.84
C LEU A 567 -0.60 -28.57 1.21
N GLU A 568 0.44 -27.93 0.68
CA GLU A 568 1.60 -28.63 0.11
C GLU A 568 2.38 -29.36 1.20
N TYR A 569 2.67 -28.67 2.30
CA TYR A 569 3.33 -29.23 3.47
C TYR A 569 2.54 -30.43 4.02
N ALA A 570 1.25 -30.29 4.26
CA ALA A 570 0.41 -31.37 4.78
C ALA A 570 0.37 -32.59 3.84
N LYS A 571 0.37 -32.37 2.51
CA LYS A 571 0.44 -33.44 1.51
C LYS A 571 1.78 -34.18 1.57
N LYS A 572 2.88 -33.44 1.60
CA LYS A 572 4.23 -34.01 1.65
C LYS A 572 4.46 -34.80 2.95
N GLU A 573 4.04 -34.25 4.08
CA GLU A 573 4.07 -34.95 5.38
C GLU A 573 3.31 -36.29 5.30
N TRP A 574 2.09 -36.28 4.74
CA TRP A 574 1.30 -37.51 4.58
C TRP A 574 1.99 -38.54 3.69
N ASN A 575 2.53 -38.10 2.56
CA ASN A 575 3.21 -38.95 1.58
C ASN A 575 4.63 -39.34 2.00
N LYS A 576 5.15 -38.80 3.11
CA LYS A 576 6.55 -38.92 3.56
C LYS A 576 7.54 -38.44 2.50
N GLU A 577 7.17 -37.37 1.80
CA GLU A 577 8.01 -36.69 0.82
C GLU A 577 8.92 -35.68 1.55
N PRO A 578 10.14 -35.43 1.04
CA PRO A 578 11.04 -34.45 1.65
C PRO A 578 10.50 -33.02 1.50
N HIS A 579 10.71 -32.22 2.55
CA HIS A 579 10.35 -30.81 2.58
C HIS A 579 11.48 -29.91 2.07
N SER A 580 11.13 -28.75 1.51
CA SER A 580 12.10 -27.78 0.96
C SER A 580 11.67 -26.33 1.14
N GLY A 581 12.63 -25.44 1.38
CA GLY A 581 12.39 -23.99 1.51
C GLY A 581 11.76 -23.60 2.86
N GLU A 582 11.08 -22.46 2.89
CA GLU A 582 10.40 -21.95 4.09
C GLU A 582 9.12 -22.75 4.42
N LEU A 583 9.06 -23.32 5.62
CA LEU A 583 7.98 -24.24 6.03
C LEU A 583 6.92 -23.56 6.91
N PRO A 584 5.64 -23.95 6.82
CA PRO A 584 4.58 -23.44 7.68
C PRO A 584 4.85 -23.63 9.18
N THR A 585 5.34 -24.81 9.58
CA THR A 585 5.66 -25.15 10.97
C THR A 585 6.83 -24.35 11.53
N GLN A 586 7.82 -24.05 10.68
CA GLN A 586 8.92 -23.14 11.01
C GLN A 586 8.38 -21.73 11.26
N ILE A 587 7.55 -21.20 10.35
CA ILE A 587 7.07 -19.82 10.45
C ILE A 587 6.22 -19.60 11.70
N ILE A 588 5.32 -20.52 12.05
CA ILE A 588 4.52 -20.37 13.26
C ILE A 588 5.34 -20.45 14.55
N ALA A 589 6.49 -21.15 14.54
CA ALA A 589 7.42 -21.15 15.66
C ALA A 589 8.18 -19.82 15.74
N GLU A 590 8.67 -19.32 14.60
CA GLU A 590 9.39 -18.05 14.51
C GLU A 590 8.52 -16.87 14.94
N ILE A 591 7.28 -16.73 14.44
CA ILE A 591 6.42 -15.59 14.82
C ILE A 591 6.07 -15.58 16.31
N THR A 592 5.89 -16.75 16.93
CA THR A 592 5.64 -16.84 18.39
C THR A 592 6.89 -16.46 19.19
N GLU A 593 8.07 -16.85 18.70
CA GLU A 593 9.33 -16.47 19.35
C GLU A 593 9.62 -14.98 19.20
N HIS A 594 9.37 -14.40 18.02
CA HIS A 594 9.42 -12.96 17.79
C HIS A 594 8.48 -12.22 18.75
N GLY A 595 7.23 -12.67 18.90
CA GLY A 595 6.28 -12.09 19.86
C GLY A 595 6.76 -12.15 21.30
N ARG A 596 7.34 -13.28 21.73
CA ARG A 596 7.92 -13.45 23.08
C ARG A 596 9.09 -12.49 23.31
N LEU A 597 10.07 -12.49 22.40
CA LEU A 597 11.27 -11.64 22.51
C LEU A 597 10.92 -10.16 22.50
N ALA A 598 9.95 -9.74 21.69
CA ALA A 598 9.51 -8.36 21.63
C ALA A 598 8.87 -7.90 22.95
N VAL A 599 7.97 -8.71 23.52
CA VAL A 599 7.32 -8.41 24.81
C VAL A 599 8.36 -8.34 25.93
N GLU A 600 9.28 -9.30 25.99
CA GLU A 600 10.36 -9.30 26.98
C GLU A 600 11.24 -8.05 26.89
N ALA A 601 11.54 -7.58 25.68
CA ALA A 601 12.34 -6.39 25.48
C ALA A 601 11.56 -5.13 25.87
N ILE A 602 10.34 -4.93 25.35
CA ILE A 602 9.58 -3.70 25.62
C ILE A 602 9.22 -3.56 27.11
N ASP A 603 8.93 -4.67 27.80
CA ASP A 603 8.63 -4.66 29.23
C ASP A 603 9.86 -4.30 30.07
N LYS A 604 11.06 -4.74 29.67
CA LYS A 604 12.32 -4.35 30.33
C LYS A 604 12.63 -2.86 30.17
N ALA A 605 12.27 -2.26 29.04
CA ALA A 605 12.53 -0.85 28.79
C ALA A 605 11.65 0.10 29.63
N GLU A 606 10.48 -0.34 30.10
CA GLU A 606 9.48 0.55 30.71
C GLU A 606 10.02 1.36 31.91
N ALA A 607 10.81 0.73 32.77
CA ALA A 607 11.29 1.36 34.01
C ALA A 607 12.22 2.56 33.76
N SER A 608 12.92 2.59 32.62
CA SER A 608 13.87 3.65 32.28
C SER A 608 13.27 4.78 31.45
N VAL A 609 12.01 4.66 30.99
CA VAL A 609 11.34 5.67 30.16
C VAL A 609 10.93 6.89 31.00
N THR A 610 11.36 8.08 30.58
CA THR A 610 11.07 9.34 31.28
C THR A 610 10.32 10.39 30.44
N LYS A 611 10.31 10.25 29.11
CA LYS A 611 9.63 11.14 28.16
C LYS A 611 8.64 10.36 27.30
N ASP A 612 7.64 11.06 26.76
CA ASP A 612 6.62 10.49 25.86
C ASP A 612 6.00 9.18 26.36
N LYS A 613 5.80 9.08 27.68
CA LYS A 613 5.35 7.86 28.36
C LYS A 613 4.07 7.28 27.78
N GLU A 614 3.11 8.13 27.42
CA GLU A 614 1.85 7.67 26.83
C GLU A 614 2.05 7.02 25.46
N GLU A 615 2.98 7.54 24.66
CA GLU A 615 3.32 6.96 23.37
C GLU A 615 4.07 5.64 23.54
N PHE A 616 5.01 5.58 24.48
CA PHE A 616 5.67 4.34 24.85
C PHE A 616 4.67 3.26 25.30
N LEU A 617 3.68 3.62 26.13
CA LEU A 617 2.67 2.68 26.60
C LEU A 617 1.78 2.17 25.46
N ARG A 618 1.50 2.99 24.44
CA ARG A 618 0.82 2.54 23.22
C ARG A 618 1.69 1.59 22.40
N LEU A 619 2.97 1.92 22.20
CA LEU A 619 3.93 1.01 21.54
C LEU A 619 4.03 -0.33 22.29
N LYS A 620 4.12 -0.30 23.62
CA LYS A 620 4.09 -1.51 24.45
C LYS A 620 2.80 -2.30 24.22
N ASN A 621 1.64 -1.65 24.24
CA ASN A 621 0.38 -2.32 23.94
C ASN A 621 0.40 -3.00 22.55
N ASP A 622 0.91 -2.33 21.52
CA ASP A 622 1.03 -2.88 20.16
C ASP A 622 1.92 -4.13 20.12
N VAL A 623 3.04 -4.13 20.86
CA VAL A 623 3.92 -5.30 20.99
C VAL A 623 3.19 -6.48 21.65
N HIS A 624 2.39 -6.22 22.68
CA HIS A 624 1.54 -7.25 23.31
C HIS A 624 0.43 -7.73 22.36
N CYS A 625 -0.17 -6.84 21.56
CA CYS A 625 -1.12 -7.21 20.50
C CYS A 625 -0.49 -8.13 19.45
N TYR A 626 0.73 -7.81 18.98
CA TYR A 626 1.46 -8.65 18.03
C TYR A 626 1.74 -10.05 18.58
N LYS A 627 2.11 -10.16 19.86
CA LYS A 627 2.28 -11.47 20.52
C LYS A 627 0.95 -12.24 20.59
N ALA A 628 -0.13 -11.61 21.03
CA ALA A 628 -1.44 -12.25 21.10
C ALA A 628 -1.93 -12.71 19.71
N PHE A 629 -1.70 -11.91 18.68
CA PHE A 629 -1.96 -12.28 17.28
C PHE A 629 -1.11 -13.47 16.83
N ALA A 630 0.20 -13.47 17.09
CA ALA A 630 1.10 -14.54 16.72
C ALA A 630 0.72 -15.88 17.40
N ASP A 631 0.37 -15.84 18.68
CA ASP A 631 -0.07 -17.00 19.45
C ASP A 631 -1.42 -17.53 18.94
N PHE A 632 -2.41 -16.66 18.71
CA PHE A 632 -3.69 -17.00 18.07
C PHE A 632 -3.48 -17.69 16.72
N PHE A 633 -2.66 -17.09 15.87
CA PHE A 633 -2.46 -17.58 14.50
C PHE A 633 -1.69 -18.91 14.50
N SER A 634 -0.69 -19.06 15.37
CA SER A 634 0.07 -20.30 15.54
C SER A 634 -0.82 -21.47 15.94
N GLU A 635 -1.72 -21.26 16.93
CA GLU A 635 -2.67 -22.29 17.35
C GLU A 635 -3.68 -22.64 16.26
N LYS A 636 -4.18 -21.66 15.49
CA LYS A 636 -5.00 -21.92 14.30
C LYS A 636 -4.28 -22.79 13.27
N VAL A 637 -3.05 -22.46 12.90
CA VAL A 637 -2.30 -23.27 11.92
C VAL A 637 -2.04 -24.70 12.43
N LYS A 638 -1.79 -24.90 13.72
CA LYS A 638 -1.69 -26.25 14.32
C LYS A 638 -2.99 -27.04 14.19
N ALA A 639 -4.14 -26.40 14.45
CA ALA A 639 -5.45 -27.01 14.21
C ALA A 639 -5.65 -27.34 12.72
N ALA A 640 -5.35 -26.39 11.82
CA ALA A 640 -5.45 -26.57 10.37
C ALA A 640 -4.61 -27.75 9.85
N LEU A 641 -3.37 -27.94 10.35
CA LEU A 641 -2.52 -29.08 10.00
C LEU A 641 -3.16 -30.42 10.37
N LEU A 642 -3.79 -30.50 11.54
CA LEU A 642 -4.48 -31.70 12.01
C LEU A 642 -5.78 -31.96 11.23
N VAL A 643 -6.51 -30.90 10.87
CA VAL A 643 -7.68 -30.98 9.98
C VAL A 643 -7.28 -31.43 8.57
N LEU A 644 -6.18 -30.90 8.03
CA LEU A 644 -5.63 -31.37 6.77
C LEU A 644 -5.14 -32.82 6.87
N ARG A 645 -4.53 -33.23 7.99
CA ARG A 645 -4.16 -34.62 8.22
C ARG A 645 -5.38 -35.55 8.23
N TYR A 646 -6.46 -35.17 8.94
CA TYR A 646 -7.74 -35.88 8.93
C TYR A 646 -8.24 -36.13 7.51
N SER A 647 -8.10 -35.14 6.63
CA SER A 647 -8.53 -35.29 5.25
C SER A 647 -7.83 -36.46 4.53
N TYR A 648 -6.62 -36.86 4.94
CA TYR A 648 -5.90 -38.01 4.39
C TYR A 648 -6.16 -39.31 5.16
N SER A 649 -6.17 -39.24 6.50
CA SER A 649 -6.31 -40.41 7.37
C SER A 649 -7.75 -40.92 7.47
N ASN A 650 -8.73 -40.02 7.35
CA ASN A 650 -10.11 -40.19 7.80
C ASN A 650 -10.22 -40.59 9.28
N ASP A 651 -9.16 -40.39 10.07
CA ASP A 651 -9.10 -40.73 11.48
C ASP A 651 -9.62 -39.55 12.32
N ILE A 652 -10.79 -39.73 12.92
CA ILE A 652 -11.45 -38.71 13.75
C ILE A 652 -10.55 -38.25 14.92
N THR A 653 -9.59 -39.08 15.36
CA THR A 653 -8.64 -38.67 16.41
C THR A 653 -7.73 -37.53 16.01
N ASP A 654 -7.50 -37.30 14.71
CA ASP A 654 -6.80 -36.10 14.23
C ASP A 654 -7.62 -34.84 14.53
N LEU A 655 -8.95 -34.89 14.38
CA LEU A 655 -9.85 -33.79 14.72
C LEU A 655 -9.98 -33.58 16.24
N ASP A 656 -9.95 -34.66 17.03
CA ASP A 656 -9.89 -34.56 18.50
C ASP A 656 -8.66 -33.81 18.98
N LYS A 657 -7.51 -33.99 18.29
CA LYS A 657 -6.28 -33.24 18.58
C LYS A 657 -6.33 -31.81 18.07
N ALA A 658 -7.08 -31.54 17.00
CA ALA A 658 -7.24 -30.19 16.47
C ALA A 658 -8.06 -29.29 17.40
N LEU A 659 -9.08 -29.86 18.08
CA LEU A 659 -9.98 -29.14 18.96
C LEU A 659 -9.29 -28.27 20.03
N PRO A 660 -8.38 -28.80 20.88
CA PRO A 660 -7.73 -27.99 21.92
C PRO A 660 -6.89 -26.84 21.34
N HIS A 661 -6.30 -27.00 20.15
CA HIS A 661 -5.60 -25.91 19.46
C HIS A 661 -6.58 -24.82 19.04
N LEU A 662 -7.73 -25.19 18.46
CA LEU A 662 -8.73 -24.21 18.05
C LEU A 662 -9.32 -23.47 19.28
N GLU A 663 -9.59 -24.17 20.39
CA GLU A 663 -9.99 -23.55 21.66
C GLU A 663 -8.93 -22.57 22.17
N LYS A 664 -7.66 -22.98 22.18
CA LYS A 664 -6.56 -22.11 22.63
C LYS A 664 -6.39 -20.88 21.75
N SER A 665 -6.65 -21.00 20.45
CA SER A 665 -6.63 -19.84 19.55
C SER A 665 -7.66 -18.79 19.98
N ILE A 666 -8.88 -19.20 20.36
CA ILE A 666 -9.93 -18.27 20.81
C ILE A 666 -9.51 -17.53 22.09
N GLU A 667 -8.88 -18.21 23.05
CA GLU A 667 -8.37 -17.54 24.26
C GLU A 667 -7.36 -16.42 23.93
N TYR A 668 -6.45 -16.65 22.99
CA TYR A 668 -5.51 -15.62 22.54
C TYR A 668 -6.20 -14.51 21.75
N TYR A 669 -7.26 -14.82 21.01
CA TYR A 669 -8.05 -13.80 20.32
C TYR A 669 -8.84 -12.93 21.30
N GLU A 670 -9.39 -13.50 22.37
CA GLU A 670 -10.03 -12.74 23.46
C GLU A 670 -9.04 -11.82 24.16
N LEU A 671 -7.79 -12.26 24.36
CA LEU A 671 -6.71 -11.40 24.84
C LEU A 671 -6.46 -10.23 23.87
N LEU A 672 -6.37 -10.51 22.56
CA LEU A 672 -6.20 -9.48 21.54
C LEU A 672 -7.36 -8.47 21.52
N VAL A 673 -8.61 -8.94 21.69
CA VAL A 673 -9.78 -8.06 21.83
C VAL A 673 -9.64 -7.15 23.06
N ASN A 674 -9.21 -7.69 24.19
CA ASN A 674 -9.01 -6.91 25.41
C ASN A 674 -7.92 -5.85 25.28
N LEU A 675 -6.85 -6.14 24.55
CA LEU A 675 -5.76 -5.20 24.26
C LEU A 675 -6.15 -4.12 23.25
N THR A 676 -7.23 -4.30 22.49
CA THR A 676 -7.56 -3.41 21.35
C THR A 676 -8.84 -2.61 21.52
N LYS A 677 -9.87 -3.13 22.20
CA LYS A 677 -11.22 -2.52 22.30
C LYS A 677 -11.25 -1.05 22.78
N ASP A 678 -10.29 -0.69 23.63
CA ASP A 678 -10.15 0.65 24.19
C ASP A 678 -8.96 1.45 23.64
N HIS A 679 -8.17 0.84 22.76
CA HIS A 679 -6.92 1.38 22.23
C HIS A 679 -6.94 1.64 20.72
N TYR A 680 -7.90 1.08 19.99
CA TYR A 680 -8.05 1.24 18.55
C TYR A 680 -9.49 1.49 18.12
N LEU A 681 -9.66 2.28 17.08
CA LEU A 681 -10.95 2.57 16.44
C LEU A 681 -11.35 1.47 15.44
N TYR A 682 -10.35 0.93 14.73
CA TYR A 682 -10.49 -0.09 13.69
C TYR A 682 -9.11 -0.68 13.37
N ALA A 683 -9.11 -1.79 12.62
CA ALA A 683 -7.92 -2.39 12.00
C ALA A 683 -7.71 -1.83 10.59
N ASN A 684 -8.59 -2.17 9.64
CA ASN A 684 -8.50 -1.69 8.27
C ASN A 684 -9.01 -0.26 8.11
N SER A 685 -8.24 0.59 7.41
CA SER A 685 -8.68 1.93 7.06
C SER A 685 -9.52 1.96 5.77
N MET A 686 -9.42 0.96 4.88
CA MET A 686 -10.38 0.76 3.80
C MET A 686 -11.62 0.03 4.33
N GLN A 687 -12.75 0.72 4.47
CA GLN A 687 -13.94 0.26 5.20
C GLN A 687 -15.12 0.03 4.27
N THR A 688 -14.86 -0.69 3.19
CA THR A 688 -15.80 -0.88 2.07
C THR A 688 -15.91 -2.35 1.68
N ALA A 689 -16.84 -2.65 0.76
CA ALA A 689 -17.11 -4.00 0.27
C ALA A 689 -15.93 -4.67 -0.48
N GLN A 690 -14.85 -3.93 -0.77
CA GLN A 690 -13.60 -4.45 -1.33
C GLN A 690 -12.84 -5.33 -0.34
N ARG A 691 -12.96 -5.08 0.98
CA ARG A 691 -12.29 -5.91 1.99
C ARG A 691 -13.09 -7.20 2.15
N ARG A 692 -12.51 -8.36 1.82
CA ARG A 692 -13.19 -9.68 1.87
C ARG A 692 -12.58 -10.67 2.86
N ILE A 693 -11.31 -10.50 3.25
CA ILE A 693 -10.59 -11.41 4.14
C ILE A 693 -10.22 -10.68 5.43
N PRO A 694 -10.56 -11.21 6.63
CA PRO A 694 -11.17 -12.53 6.86
C PRO A 694 -12.66 -12.64 6.49
N ILE A 695 -13.39 -11.53 6.42
CA ILE A 695 -14.82 -11.49 6.04
C ILE A 695 -15.13 -10.15 5.34
N GLY A 696 -16.29 -10.02 4.70
CA GLY A 696 -16.75 -8.76 4.08
C GLY A 696 -16.67 -7.55 5.02
N GLY A 697 -16.10 -6.44 4.51
CA GLY A 697 -16.00 -5.13 5.17
C GLY A 697 -17.10 -4.13 4.79
N ASP A 698 -18.20 -4.66 4.25
CA ASP A 698 -19.33 -3.92 3.70
C ASP A 698 -19.86 -2.89 4.71
N ASP A 699 -20.08 -1.65 4.25
CA ASP A 699 -20.56 -0.51 5.06
C ASP A 699 -19.73 -0.25 6.34
N GLY A 700 -18.45 -0.60 6.31
CA GLY A 700 -17.53 -0.45 7.44
C GLY A 700 -17.76 -1.45 8.57
N ASN A 701 -18.44 -2.56 8.33
CA ASN A 701 -18.58 -3.65 9.31
C ASN A 701 -17.31 -4.52 9.40
N ASN A 702 -17.19 -5.29 10.48
CA ASN A 702 -16.13 -6.28 10.69
C ASN A 702 -14.73 -5.65 10.60
N LYS A 703 -14.57 -4.42 11.11
CA LYS A 703 -13.29 -3.69 11.08
C LYS A 703 -12.56 -3.72 12.42
N THR A 704 -13.14 -4.34 13.45
CA THR A 704 -12.56 -4.45 14.80
C THR A 704 -12.44 -5.90 15.23
N TRP A 705 -11.46 -6.21 16.07
CA TRP A 705 -11.35 -7.54 16.69
C TRP A 705 -12.60 -7.93 17.49
N THR A 706 -13.27 -6.95 18.12
CA THR A 706 -14.53 -7.19 18.84
C THR A 706 -15.63 -7.70 17.92
N GLU A 707 -15.76 -7.16 16.70
CA GLU A 707 -16.73 -7.67 15.71
C GLU A 707 -16.36 -9.06 15.19
N LEU A 708 -15.07 -9.41 15.17
CA LEU A 708 -14.58 -10.68 14.64
C LEU A 708 -14.67 -11.84 15.64
N LEU A 709 -14.55 -11.58 16.95
CA LEU A 709 -14.59 -12.62 17.98
C LEU A 709 -15.84 -13.52 17.89
N PRO A 710 -17.09 -13.00 17.76
CA PRO A 710 -18.27 -13.85 17.62
C PRO A 710 -18.27 -14.76 16.39
N HIS A 711 -17.55 -14.38 15.33
CA HIS A 711 -17.43 -15.22 14.13
C HIS A 711 -16.44 -16.37 14.37
N TYR A 712 -15.34 -16.14 15.09
CA TYR A 712 -14.39 -17.19 15.47
C TYR A 712 -14.96 -18.15 16.53
N GLU A 713 -15.74 -17.64 17.49
CA GLU A 713 -16.50 -18.48 18.43
C GLU A 713 -17.48 -19.39 17.70
N ARG A 714 -18.17 -18.87 16.68
CA ARG A 714 -19.09 -19.64 15.84
C ARG A 714 -18.37 -20.70 15.03
N GLU A 715 -17.21 -20.40 14.47
CA GLU A 715 -16.34 -21.37 13.79
C GLU A 715 -15.99 -22.54 14.72
N LEU A 716 -15.56 -22.26 15.96
CA LEU A 716 -15.29 -23.30 16.96
C LEU A 716 -16.54 -24.11 17.33
N ALA A 717 -17.69 -23.45 17.51
CA ALA A 717 -18.95 -24.11 17.81
C ALA A 717 -19.39 -25.06 16.68
N ASN A 718 -19.24 -24.61 15.43
CA ASN A 718 -19.52 -25.43 14.25
C ASN A 718 -18.57 -26.64 14.16
N PHE A 719 -17.27 -26.43 14.42
CA PHE A 719 -16.29 -27.50 14.46
C PHE A 719 -16.64 -28.57 15.50
N LYS A 720 -16.96 -28.16 16.73
CA LYS A 720 -17.42 -29.06 17.82
C LYS A 720 -18.66 -29.85 17.40
N ARG A 721 -19.68 -29.16 16.89
CA ARG A 721 -20.92 -29.77 16.40
C ARG A 721 -20.65 -30.83 15.33
N ASN A 722 -19.83 -30.51 14.34
CA ASN A 722 -19.51 -31.42 13.23
C ASN A 722 -18.63 -32.58 13.70
N LEU A 723 -17.70 -32.37 14.62
CA LEU A 723 -16.94 -33.45 15.25
C LEU A 723 -17.84 -34.43 16.00
N ASP A 724 -18.80 -33.94 16.78
CA ASP A 724 -19.76 -34.80 17.50
C ASP A 724 -20.67 -35.58 16.56
N LEU A 725 -21.10 -34.96 15.45
CA LEU A 725 -21.86 -35.63 14.40
C LEU A 725 -21.04 -36.75 13.72
N LEU A 726 -19.76 -36.52 13.43
CA LEU A 726 -18.87 -37.55 12.89
C LEU A 726 -18.71 -38.73 13.85
N LYS A 727 -18.48 -38.45 15.14
CA LYS A 727 -18.37 -39.48 16.19
C LYS A 727 -19.67 -40.28 16.36
N SER A 728 -20.81 -39.63 16.15
CA SER A 728 -22.13 -40.26 16.25
C SER A 728 -22.51 -41.03 14.98
N SER A 729 -21.78 -40.85 13.88
CA SER A 729 -22.07 -41.51 12.61
C SER A 729 -21.54 -42.95 12.58
N LYS A 730 -22.35 -43.87 12.07
CA LYS A 730 -22.00 -45.31 11.96
C LYS A 730 -20.90 -45.59 10.93
N ASP A 731 -20.74 -44.72 9.94
CA ASP A 731 -19.76 -44.86 8.85
C ASP A 731 -18.69 -43.76 8.88
N GLY A 732 -18.65 -42.94 9.93
CA GLY A 732 -17.72 -41.83 10.06
C GLY A 732 -17.94 -40.71 9.04
N LYS A 733 -19.13 -40.62 8.44
CA LYS A 733 -19.48 -39.57 7.47
C LYS A 733 -20.66 -38.74 7.97
N ILE A 734 -20.61 -37.44 7.69
CA ILE A 734 -21.77 -36.56 7.84
C ILE A 734 -22.54 -36.57 6.52
N VAL A 735 -23.85 -36.77 6.62
CA VAL A 735 -24.76 -36.66 5.47
C VAL A 735 -24.77 -35.20 5.02
N THR A 736 -24.15 -34.91 3.88
CA THR A 736 -24.22 -33.59 3.24
C THR A 736 -25.65 -33.34 2.80
N LYS A 737 -26.23 -32.23 3.27
CA LYS A 737 -27.56 -31.81 2.83
C LYS A 737 -27.49 -31.47 1.34
N GLU A 738 -28.22 -32.20 0.50
CA GLU A 738 -28.24 -31.93 -0.93
C GLU A 738 -28.75 -30.51 -1.21
N GLY A 739 -28.07 -29.83 -2.13
CA GLY A 739 -28.53 -28.57 -2.68
C GLY A 739 -29.90 -28.72 -3.34
N LYS A 740 -30.71 -27.66 -3.31
CA LYS A 740 -31.98 -27.64 -4.05
C LYS A 740 -31.82 -26.81 -5.31
N PRO A 741 -32.41 -27.23 -6.45
CA PRO A 741 -32.40 -26.43 -7.67
C PRO A 741 -32.87 -24.99 -7.41
N TRP A 742 -32.11 -24.02 -7.91
CA TRP A 742 -32.44 -22.61 -7.73
C TRP A 742 -33.68 -22.21 -8.53
N LYS A 743 -34.42 -21.25 -7.98
CA LYS A 743 -35.60 -20.69 -8.61
C LYS A 743 -35.18 -19.74 -9.72
N THR A 744 -35.44 -20.15 -10.96
CA THR A 744 -35.10 -19.37 -12.15
C THR A 744 -36.06 -18.20 -12.35
N VAL A 745 -35.57 -17.18 -13.04
CA VAL A 745 -36.35 -16.01 -13.46
C VAL A 745 -36.09 -15.77 -14.93
N GLU A 746 -37.16 -15.54 -15.70
CA GLU A 746 -37.00 -15.11 -17.08
C GLU A 746 -36.72 -13.61 -17.15
N VAL A 747 -35.82 -13.25 -18.06
CA VAL A 747 -35.52 -11.86 -18.41
C VAL A 747 -35.70 -11.68 -19.90
N THR A 748 -35.95 -10.45 -20.33
CA THR A 748 -35.99 -10.11 -21.76
C THR A 748 -34.59 -9.81 -22.23
N LEU A 749 -34.00 -10.67 -23.05
CA LEU A 749 -32.70 -10.38 -23.69
C LEU A 749 -32.88 -9.28 -24.74
N LEU A 750 -32.05 -8.25 -24.65
CA LEU A 750 -32.02 -7.11 -25.57
C LEU A 750 -30.86 -7.19 -26.57
N SER A 751 -29.79 -7.91 -26.22
CA SER A 751 -28.68 -8.20 -27.13
C SER A 751 -28.95 -9.47 -27.95
N GLU A 752 -28.36 -9.56 -29.14
CA GLU A 752 -28.36 -10.80 -29.92
C GLU A 752 -27.72 -11.95 -29.11
N SER A 753 -28.32 -13.14 -29.16
CA SER A 753 -27.77 -14.35 -28.54
C SER A 753 -27.77 -15.51 -29.54
N LYS A 754 -26.87 -16.48 -29.37
CA LYS A 754 -26.87 -17.72 -30.17
C LYS A 754 -27.94 -18.72 -29.69
N GLY A 755 -28.89 -18.27 -28.88
CA GLY A 755 -29.90 -19.09 -28.23
C GLY A 755 -29.53 -19.43 -26.80
N THR A 756 -30.18 -20.48 -26.28
CA THR A 756 -30.03 -20.93 -24.90
C THR A 756 -29.75 -22.43 -24.84
N TYR A 757 -29.11 -22.90 -23.78
CA TYR A 757 -28.88 -24.31 -23.51
C TYR A 757 -29.38 -24.71 -22.12
N GLU A 758 -29.74 -25.98 -21.95
CA GLU A 758 -30.14 -26.51 -20.65
C GLU A 758 -28.91 -26.88 -19.82
N VAL A 759 -28.85 -26.44 -18.56
CA VAL A 759 -27.74 -26.78 -17.66
C VAL A 759 -27.97 -28.18 -17.08
N LYS A 760 -27.76 -29.19 -17.92
CA LYS A 760 -27.89 -30.63 -17.58
C LYS A 760 -26.75 -31.45 -18.16
N ASN A 761 -26.53 -32.65 -17.60
CA ASN A 761 -25.48 -33.55 -18.07
C ASN A 761 -25.72 -33.92 -19.56
N GLY A 762 -24.64 -33.97 -20.34
CA GLY A 762 -24.65 -34.23 -21.78
C GLY A 762 -24.80 -32.97 -22.65
N THR A 763 -25.11 -31.79 -22.06
CA THR A 763 -25.18 -30.54 -22.83
C THR A 763 -23.78 -30.05 -23.22
N LYS A 764 -23.60 -29.71 -24.50
CA LYS A 764 -22.36 -29.12 -25.03
C LYS A 764 -22.49 -27.59 -25.03
N VAL A 765 -21.92 -26.93 -24.02
CA VAL A 765 -22.16 -25.49 -23.79
C VAL A 765 -21.57 -24.58 -24.87
N TYR A 766 -20.57 -25.06 -25.61
CA TYR A 766 -20.00 -24.39 -26.80
C TYR A 766 -20.28 -25.16 -28.11
N GLY A 767 -21.16 -26.16 -28.09
CA GLY A 767 -21.45 -27.02 -29.23
C GLY A 767 -20.35 -28.05 -29.58
N THR A 768 -19.23 -28.08 -28.84
CA THR A 768 -18.10 -29.01 -29.06
C THR A 768 -18.12 -30.20 -28.09
N PRO A 769 -17.61 -31.39 -28.47
CA PRO A 769 -17.57 -32.56 -27.58
C PRO A 769 -16.77 -32.35 -26.28
N ILE A 770 -15.73 -31.52 -26.31
CA ILE A 770 -14.91 -31.19 -25.13
C ILE A 770 -15.68 -30.35 -24.10
N SER A 771 -16.72 -29.64 -24.55
CA SER A 771 -17.56 -28.76 -23.73
C SER A 771 -18.81 -29.43 -23.15
N GLU A 772 -18.86 -30.77 -23.20
CA GLU A 772 -19.98 -31.54 -22.66
C GLU A 772 -19.97 -31.53 -21.13
N LEU A 773 -21.10 -31.16 -20.51
CA LEU A 773 -21.30 -31.19 -19.07
C LEU A 773 -21.40 -32.62 -18.56
N THR A 774 -20.53 -33.00 -17.61
CA THR A 774 -20.47 -34.35 -17.06
C THR A 774 -20.94 -34.43 -15.60
N LYS A 775 -20.77 -33.35 -14.83
CA LYS A 775 -21.28 -33.19 -13.46
C LYS A 775 -21.77 -31.77 -13.24
N ILE A 776 -22.89 -31.61 -12.52
CA ILE A 776 -23.55 -30.32 -12.30
C ILE A 776 -24.18 -30.29 -10.91
N ALA A 777 -23.92 -29.23 -10.16
CA ALA A 777 -24.45 -29.06 -8.81
C ALA A 777 -25.99 -29.06 -8.85
N PRO A 778 -26.69 -29.70 -7.89
CA PRO A 778 -28.15 -29.75 -7.85
C PRO A 778 -28.82 -28.37 -8.00
N GLU A 779 -28.22 -27.33 -7.43
CA GLU A 779 -28.63 -25.93 -7.52
C GLU A 779 -28.79 -25.43 -8.97
N LEU A 780 -27.99 -25.95 -9.90
CA LEU A 780 -27.87 -25.44 -11.25
C LEU A 780 -28.77 -26.16 -12.26
N GLN A 781 -29.38 -27.30 -11.89
CA GLN A 781 -30.03 -28.24 -12.83
C GLN A 781 -31.25 -27.66 -13.57
N ASN A 782 -31.85 -26.58 -13.07
CA ASN A 782 -33.00 -25.90 -13.70
C ASN A 782 -32.61 -24.65 -14.49
N LEU A 783 -31.32 -24.30 -14.51
CA LEU A 783 -30.87 -23.08 -15.16
C LEU A 783 -30.90 -23.21 -16.68
N LYS A 784 -31.16 -22.08 -17.32
CA LYS A 784 -31.18 -21.92 -18.78
C LYS A 784 -30.04 -21.01 -19.19
N GLY A 785 -28.94 -21.62 -19.60
CA GLY A 785 -27.73 -20.94 -20.01
C GLY A 785 -27.91 -20.18 -21.32
N ILE A 786 -27.12 -19.14 -21.50
CA ILE A 786 -27.11 -18.32 -22.72
C ILE A 786 -25.89 -18.72 -23.54
N ALA A 787 -26.13 -19.11 -24.80
CA ALA A 787 -25.09 -19.63 -25.67
C ALA A 787 -24.25 -18.50 -26.28
N PHE A 788 -22.93 -18.65 -26.20
CA PHE A 788 -21.94 -17.81 -26.86
C PHE A 788 -21.06 -18.66 -27.79
N GLU A 789 -20.54 -18.06 -28.85
CA GLU A 789 -19.56 -18.72 -29.72
C GLU A 789 -18.17 -18.56 -29.11
N GLU A 790 -17.44 -19.67 -29.04
CA GLU A 790 -16.19 -19.80 -28.30
C GLU A 790 -15.09 -18.86 -28.80
N THR A 791 -14.93 -18.74 -30.11
CA THR A 791 -13.89 -17.91 -30.75
C THR A 791 -14.19 -16.43 -30.52
N SER A 792 -15.44 -16.02 -30.75
CA SER A 792 -15.91 -14.66 -30.52
C SER A 792 -15.80 -14.26 -29.06
N GLN A 793 -16.05 -15.16 -28.10
CA GLN A 793 -15.90 -14.87 -26.68
C GLN A 793 -14.43 -14.65 -26.31
N ASN A 794 -13.51 -15.41 -26.90
CA ASN A 794 -12.07 -15.23 -26.71
C ASN A 794 -11.53 -13.95 -27.36
N GLU A 795 -12.06 -13.56 -28.52
CA GLU A 795 -11.56 -12.40 -29.25
C GLU A 795 -12.19 -11.08 -28.79
N LYS A 796 -13.48 -11.11 -28.43
CA LYS A 796 -14.30 -9.91 -28.21
C LYS A 796 -14.86 -9.80 -26.79
N GLY A 797 -14.81 -10.86 -25.99
CA GLY A 797 -15.42 -10.89 -24.65
C GLY A 797 -16.90 -11.25 -24.66
N THR A 798 -17.56 -11.07 -23.51
CA THR A 798 -18.98 -11.41 -23.32
C THR A 798 -19.79 -10.16 -23.05
N HIS A 799 -20.71 -9.83 -23.96
CA HIS A 799 -21.59 -8.67 -23.84
C HIS A 799 -23.05 -9.10 -23.83
N LEU A 800 -23.76 -8.72 -22.78
CA LEU A 800 -25.17 -9.05 -22.59
C LEU A 800 -25.96 -7.80 -22.22
N LYS A 801 -27.05 -7.54 -22.93
CA LYS A 801 -28.07 -6.56 -22.53
C LYS A 801 -29.36 -7.29 -22.25
N PHE A 802 -30.01 -6.98 -21.14
CA PHE A 802 -31.25 -7.62 -20.74
C PHE A 802 -32.12 -6.67 -19.93
N LYS A 803 -33.40 -7.01 -19.82
CA LYS A 803 -34.39 -6.28 -19.03
C LYS A 803 -35.09 -7.21 -18.06
N ASN A 804 -35.26 -6.75 -16.83
CA ASN A 804 -35.91 -7.48 -15.75
C ASN A 804 -36.87 -6.54 -14.99
N THR A 805 -38.00 -7.10 -14.54
CA THR A 805 -39.05 -6.37 -13.82
C THR A 805 -38.92 -6.45 -12.29
N LYS A 806 -38.07 -7.35 -11.80
CA LYS A 806 -37.69 -7.52 -10.40
C LYS A 806 -36.18 -7.71 -10.29
N ALA A 807 -35.61 -7.57 -9.10
CA ALA A 807 -34.19 -7.83 -8.89
C ALA A 807 -33.85 -9.29 -9.26
N VAL A 808 -32.74 -9.49 -9.95
CA VAL A 808 -32.27 -10.81 -10.39
C VAL A 808 -30.80 -10.99 -10.05
N LYS A 809 -30.38 -12.26 -9.89
CA LYS A 809 -28.97 -12.64 -9.90
C LYS A 809 -28.67 -13.36 -11.21
N LEU A 810 -27.68 -12.89 -11.95
CA LEU A 810 -27.11 -13.63 -13.08
C LEU A 810 -26.10 -14.64 -12.53
N VAL A 811 -26.22 -15.90 -12.95
CA VAL A 811 -25.32 -16.99 -12.56
C VAL A 811 -24.22 -17.13 -13.60
N VAL A 812 -22.97 -17.01 -13.17
CA VAL A 812 -21.78 -17.03 -14.04
C VAL A 812 -20.82 -18.13 -13.59
N GLY A 813 -20.38 -18.96 -14.53
CA GLY A 813 -19.42 -20.04 -14.31
C GLY A 813 -18.03 -19.69 -14.83
N TYR A 814 -17.06 -19.59 -13.92
CA TYR A 814 -15.65 -19.34 -14.23
C TYR A 814 -14.84 -20.63 -14.19
N PHE A 815 -13.99 -20.82 -15.19
CA PHE A 815 -13.09 -21.97 -15.27
C PHE A 815 -11.92 -21.80 -14.30
N ASN A 816 -11.60 -22.84 -13.54
CA ASN A 816 -10.47 -22.84 -12.62
C ASN A 816 -9.17 -23.13 -13.39
N SER A 817 -8.68 -22.14 -14.15
CA SER A 817 -7.44 -22.22 -14.93
C SER A 817 -6.77 -20.86 -15.03
N ASP A 818 -5.45 -20.87 -15.16
CA ASP A 818 -4.58 -19.72 -15.38
C ASP A 818 -4.34 -19.40 -16.87
N GLN A 819 -4.89 -20.20 -17.80
CA GLN A 819 -4.67 -20.01 -19.23
C GLN A 819 -5.49 -18.82 -19.76
N LYS A 820 -4.84 -17.92 -20.51
CA LYS A 820 -5.43 -16.69 -21.09
C LYS A 820 -6.73 -16.88 -21.91
N ARG A 821 -6.99 -18.10 -22.40
CA ARG A 821 -8.23 -18.45 -23.12
C ARG A 821 -9.46 -18.63 -22.21
N PHE A 822 -9.28 -18.59 -20.90
CA PHE A 822 -10.36 -18.58 -19.92
C PHE A 822 -10.38 -17.22 -19.26
N LEU A 823 -11.57 -16.65 -19.12
CA LEU A 823 -11.71 -15.39 -18.43
C LEU A 823 -11.56 -15.63 -16.92
N PHE A 824 -10.79 -14.79 -16.24
CA PHE A 824 -10.73 -14.78 -14.78
C PHE A 824 -11.95 -14.04 -14.18
N PRO A 825 -12.44 -14.44 -13.00
CA PRO A 825 -13.40 -13.62 -12.27
C PRO A 825 -12.78 -12.25 -11.92
N PRO A 826 -13.58 -11.16 -11.80
CA PRO A 826 -13.07 -9.83 -11.45
C PRO A 826 -12.26 -9.84 -10.13
N SER A 827 -11.04 -9.27 -10.11
CA SER A 827 -10.16 -9.23 -8.92
C SER A 827 -10.16 -7.86 -8.28
N LEU A 828 -10.36 -7.80 -6.96
CA LEU A 828 -10.35 -6.52 -6.25
C LEU A 828 -8.94 -5.91 -6.12
N GLU A 829 -7.89 -6.70 -6.34
CA GLU A 829 -6.49 -6.24 -6.37
C GLU A 829 -6.16 -5.33 -7.56
N THR A 830 -6.91 -5.44 -8.66
CA THR A 830 -6.66 -4.69 -9.91
C THR A 830 -7.92 -4.01 -10.46
N ASP A 831 -9.08 -4.33 -9.90
CA ASP A 831 -10.37 -3.74 -10.24
C ASP A 831 -11.18 -3.53 -8.94
N ALA A 832 -11.10 -2.32 -8.37
CA ALA A 832 -11.88 -1.96 -7.20
C ALA A 832 -13.41 -2.04 -7.43
N SER A 833 -13.89 -2.03 -8.67
CA SER A 833 -15.30 -2.26 -9.02
C SER A 833 -15.66 -3.76 -9.11
N GLY A 834 -14.69 -4.64 -8.91
CA GLY A 834 -14.81 -6.10 -9.03
C GLY A 834 -15.80 -6.77 -8.06
N ASN A 835 -16.47 -6.00 -7.19
CA ASN A 835 -17.56 -6.46 -6.33
C ASN A 835 -18.83 -5.58 -6.42
N ALA A 836 -18.94 -4.69 -7.40
CA ALA A 836 -20.08 -3.76 -7.53
C ALA A 836 -21.46 -4.46 -7.66
N HIS A 837 -21.48 -5.71 -8.09
CA HIS A 837 -22.66 -6.57 -8.22
C HIS A 837 -22.65 -7.76 -7.23
N GLY A 838 -21.77 -7.75 -6.22
CA GLY A 838 -21.59 -8.86 -5.27
C GLY A 838 -20.91 -10.10 -5.85
N GLN A 839 -20.14 -9.93 -6.94
CA GLN A 839 -19.60 -11.01 -7.76
C GLN A 839 -18.23 -11.55 -7.30
N ALA A 840 -17.59 -10.90 -6.32
CA ALA A 840 -16.22 -11.26 -5.93
C ALA A 840 -16.14 -12.65 -5.28
N GLU A 841 -17.24 -13.11 -4.67
CA GLU A 841 -17.27 -14.37 -3.92
C GLU A 841 -17.67 -15.56 -4.77
N VAL A 842 -16.99 -16.69 -4.51
CA VAL A 842 -17.41 -18.00 -5.03
C VAL A 842 -18.62 -18.46 -4.22
N ILE A 843 -19.75 -18.63 -4.90
CA ILE A 843 -21.02 -19.10 -4.34
C ILE A 843 -21.05 -20.63 -4.27
N LEU A 844 -20.68 -21.30 -5.37
CA LEU A 844 -20.49 -22.75 -5.39
C LEU A 844 -19.10 -23.07 -5.93
N ALA A 845 -18.22 -23.58 -5.08
CA ALA A 845 -16.90 -24.05 -5.51
C ALA A 845 -17.02 -25.46 -6.11
N SER A 846 -16.18 -25.76 -7.12
CA SER A 846 -16.10 -27.10 -7.75
C SER A 846 -17.47 -27.63 -8.19
N ALA A 847 -18.28 -26.77 -8.81
CA ALA A 847 -19.71 -26.98 -8.98
C ALA A 847 -20.08 -27.69 -10.28
N MET A 848 -19.21 -27.66 -11.29
CA MET A 848 -19.45 -28.29 -12.58
C MET A 848 -18.16 -28.86 -13.17
N ASN A 849 -18.26 -30.00 -13.85
CA ASN A 849 -17.18 -30.58 -14.64
C ASN A 849 -17.63 -30.68 -16.10
N LEU A 850 -16.69 -30.39 -16.99
CA LEU A 850 -16.83 -30.61 -18.43
C LEU A 850 -15.85 -31.71 -18.84
N LYS A 851 -16.09 -32.32 -19.99
CA LYS A 851 -15.35 -33.52 -20.41
C LYS A 851 -13.82 -33.33 -20.48
N GLU A 852 -13.35 -32.24 -21.08
CA GLU A 852 -11.91 -31.97 -21.27
C GLU A 852 -11.54 -30.51 -20.97
N LEU A 853 -12.39 -29.81 -20.21
CA LEU A 853 -12.15 -28.42 -19.79
C LEU A 853 -12.03 -28.35 -18.27
N PRO A 854 -11.35 -27.32 -17.73
CA PRO A 854 -11.20 -27.14 -16.29
C PRO A 854 -12.54 -27.13 -15.57
N ARG A 855 -12.54 -27.59 -14.31
CA ARG A 855 -13.68 -27.48 -13.40
C ARG A 855 -14.12 -26.02 -13.22
N ILE A 856 -15.37 -25.82 -12.83
CA ILE A 856 -16.00 -24.49 -12.79
C ILE A 856 -16.47 -24.11 -11.38
N ASN A 857 -16.16 -22.87 -11.01
CA ASN A 857 -16.72 -22.19 -9.85
C ASN A 857 -17.88 -21.28 -10.27
N ILE A 858 -18.89 -21.16 -9.41
CA ILE A 858 -20.08 -20.34 -9.65
C ILE A 858 -19.99 -19.04 -8.87
N HIS A 859 -20.23 -17.95 -9.58
CA HIS A 859 -20.40 -16.60 -9.06
C HIS A 859 -21.80 -16.10 -9.40
N THR A 860 -22.26 -15.09 -8.66
CA THR A 860 -23.54 -14.43 -8.96
C THR A 860 -23.37 -12.92 -9.06
N TYR A 861 -24.04 -12.30 -10.02
CA TYR A 861 -24.07 -10.86 -10.23
C TYR A 861 -25.48 -10.34 -9.97
N THR A 862 -25.64 -9.46 -9.00
CA THR A 862 -26.94 -8.89 -8.65
C THR A 862 -27.26 -7.67 -9.50
N PHE A 863 -28.46 -7.66 -10.10
CA PHE A 863 -28.98 -6.56 -10.91
C PHE A 863 -30.36 -6.13 -10.43
N GLN A 864 -30.56 -4.83 -10.31
CA GLN A 864 -31.84 -4.22 -9.93
C GLN A 864 -32.84 -4.21 -11.10
N PRO A 865 -34.15 -4.03 -10.86
CA PRO A 865 -35.15 -3.91 -11.92
C PRO A 865 -34.77 -2.81 -12.93
N GLY A 866 -34.90 -3.10 -14.22
CA GLY A 866 -34.55 -2.15 -15.28
C GLY A 866 -33.90 -2.79 -16.49
N GLU A 867 -33.32 -1.95 -17.34
CA GLU A 867 -32.44 -2.37 -18.43
C GLU A 867 -31.00 -2.42 -17.91
N ASN A 868 -30.40 -3.57 -18.05
CA ASN A 868 -29.11 -3.91 -17.47
C ASN A 868 -28.14 -4.37 -18.56
N LYS A 869 -26.86 -4.17 -18.30
CA LYS A 869 -25.76 -4.58 -19.16
C LYS A 869 -24.73 -5.35 -18.33
N LEU A 870 -24.22 -6.44 -18.89
CA LEU A 870 -23.04 -7.14 -18.40
C LEU A 870 -21.99 -7.10 -19.51
N ASP A 871 -20.80 -6.65 -19.16
CA ASP A 871 -19.63 -6.70 -20.02
C ASP A 871 -18.51 -7.41 -19.29
N LEU A 872 -18.08 -8.53 -19.85
CA LEU A 872 -16.96 -9.29 -19.36
C LEU A 872 -15.85 -9.28 -20.41
N GLY A 873 -14.61 -9.27 -19.93
CA GLY A 873 -13.43 -9.29 -20.78
C GLY A 873 -13.30 -10.53 -21.67
N LYS A 874 -12.20 -10.59 -22.43
CA LYS A 874 -11.87 -11.69 -23.33
C LYS A 874 -11.64 -12.99 -22.56
N GLY A 875 -12.12 -14.10 -23.10
CA GLY A 875 -11.90 -15.45 -22.56
C GLY A 875 -13.20 -16.24 -22.35
N ARG A 876 -13.09 -17.57 -22.32
CA ARG A 876 -14.23 -18.47 -22.08
C ARG A 876 -14.80 -18.26 -20.67
N VAL A 877 -16.11 -18.09 -20.61
CA VAL A 877 -16.92 -18.01 -19.37
C VAL A 877 -18.34 -18.50 -19.66
N LEU A 878 -18.98 -19.15 -18.69
CA LEU A 878 -20.36 -19.63 -18.85
C LEU A 878 -21.36 -18.63 -18.28
N ILE A 879 -22.36 -18.26 -19.07
CA ILE A 879 -23.55 -17.55 -18.59
C ILE A 879 -24.66 -18.58 -18.41
N LEU A 880 -24.93 -18.94 -17.15
CA LEU A 880 -25.79 -20.08 -16.81
C LEU A 880 -27.26 -19.71 -16.69
N GLY A 881 -27.59 -18.42 -16.59
CA GLY A 881 -28.96 -17.91 -16.59
C GLY A 881 -29.25 -17.00 -15.40
N PHE A 882 -30.53 -16.77 -15.13
CA PHE A 882 -30.99 -15.82 -14.11
C PHE A 882 -31.82 -16.50 -13.05
N ILE A 883 -31.62 -16.05 -11.81
CA ILE A 883 -32.34 -16.54 -10.63
C ILE A 883 -32.93 -15.36 -9.84
N ASP A 884 -33.93 -15.66 -9.02
CA ASP A 884 -34.57 -14.70 -8.11
C ASP A 884 -33.54 -14.13 -7.13
N ALA A 885 -33.38 -12.80 -7.06
CA ALA A 885 -32.35 -12.19 -6.20
C ALA A 885 -32.61 -12.42 -4.71
N ASP A 886 -33.89 -12.51 -4.34
CA ASP A 886 -34.35 -12.63 -2.96
C ASP A 886 -34.32 -14.08 -2.44
N GLN A 887 -33.99 -15.06 -3.28
CA GLN A 887 -33.88 -16.43 -2.81
C GLN A 887 -32.64 -16.61 -1.93
N THR A 888 -32.80 -17.39 -0.86
CA THR A 888 -31.68 -17.76 -0.01
C THR A 888 -30.73 -18.67 -0.77
N ILE A 889 -29.47 -18.23 -0.90
CA ILE A 889 -28.39 -19.02 -1.49
C ILE A 889 -27.48 -19.48 -0.35
N THR A 890 -27.12 -20.76 -0.35
CA THR A 890 -26.16 -21.32 0.61
C THR A 890 -24.83 -21.53 -0.09
N THR A 891 -23.81 -20.80 0.33
CA THR A 891 -22.45 -20.96 -0.18
C THR A 891 -21.87 -22.30 0.27
N ARG A 892 -21.29 -23.08 -0.64
CA ARG A 892 -20.61 -24.34 -0.31
C ARG A 892 -19.63 -24.78 -1.39
N ASP A 893 -18.69 -25.65 -1.01
CA ASP A 893 -17.95 -26.46 -1.98
C ASP A 893 -18.80 -27.68 -2.35
N VAL A 894 -19.00 -27.91 -3.64
CA VAL A 894 -19.79 -29.02 -4.17
C VAL A 894 -18.96 -30.30 -4.24
N GLY A 895 -17.63 -30.19 -4.30
CA GLY A 895 -16.72 -31.33 -4.29
C GLY A 895 -16.71 -32.14 -5.57
N TYR A 896 -17.10 -31.57 -6.72
CA TYR A 896 -16.88 -32.22 -8.02
C TYR A 896 -15.45 -31.99 -8.48
N ILE A 897 -14.58 -32.78 -7.90
CA ILE A 897 -13.15 -32.81 -8.18
C ILE A 897 -12.84 -33.84 -9.26
N ASP A 898 -11.73 -33.64 -9.97
CA ASP A 898 -11.27 -34.55 -11.01
C ASP A 898 -10.61 -35.81 -10.41
N ALA A 899 -10.45 -36.86 -11.22
CA ALA A 899 -9.84 -38.10 -10.76
C ALA A 899 -8.39 -37.85 -10.28
N GLY A 900 -8.14 -38.10 -8.98
CA GLY A 900 -6.84 -37.86 -8.34
C GLY A 900 -6.75 -36.58 -7.51
N GLU A 901 -7.75 -35.71 -7.58
CA GLU A 901 -7.90 -34.57 -6.67
C GLU A 901 -8.60 -34.97 -5.36
N LYS A 902 -8.42 -34.17 -4.32
CA LYS A 902 -8.94 -34.43 -2.96
C LYS A 902 -10.03 -33.45 -2.59
N GLY A 903 -11.09 -33.94 -1.94
CA GLY A 903 -12.21 -33.12 -1.47
C GLY A 903 -11.76 -32.13 -0.39
N ALA A 904 -12.31 -30.92 -0.41
CA ALA A 904 -12.06 -29.92 0.61
C ALA A 904 -12.63 -30.35 1.97
N VAL A 905 -11.99 -29.91 3.06
CA VAL A 905 -12.39 -30.22 4.45
C VAL A 905 -12.88 -29.00 5.23
N ASP A 906 -13.03 -27.86 4.58
CA ASP A 906 -13.55 -26.65 5.22
C ASP A 906 -15.03 -26.77 5.63
N TRP A 907 -15.74 -27.80 5.17
CA TRP A 907 -17.10 -28.12 5.61
C TRP A 907 -17.20 -28.35 7.13
N LEU A 908 -16.11 -28.72 7.79
CA LEU A 908 -16.05 -28.89 9.24
C LEU A 908 -16.40 -27.61 10.01
N PHE A 909 -16.32 -26.44 9.39
CA PHE A 909 -16.50 -25.14 10.03
C PHE A 909 -17.85 -24.47 9.76
N TYR A 910 -18.76 -25.13 9.01
CA TYR A 910 -20.09 -24.59 8.66
C TYR A 910 -21.23 -25.30 9.39
#